data_AF-A0A8B6XCJ2-F1
#
_entry.id   AF-A0A8B6XCJ2-F1
#
_cell.length_a   1.000
_cell.length_b   1.000
_cell.length_c   1.000
_cell.angle_alpha   90.00
_cell.angle_beta   90.00
_cell.angle_gamma   90.00
#
_symmetry.space_group_name_H-M   'P 1'
#
loop_
_entity.id
_entity.type
_entity.pdbx_description
1 polymer ?
#
loop_
_entity_poly.entity_id
_entity_poly.type
_entity_poly.pdbx_seq_one_letter_code
_entity_poly.pdbx_strand_id
1 'polypeptide(L)'
;MSLDASVVSAQPAGIVASKSAARHAGTVAGMAVSANGAGAALAASGAAGSASGVTAAASGATAAAARAAIPQSPDDIFVALREASRANDAARVQALADALPPDFDIPSYVEYYRLRAQIYDGNGLPRAVTPDEAIRAYLARWQGEAIADRLRNDWLLAVGKRRDIDLFEQQYPLFVLKDDRQLECYALAFRAQRLLGESASSVEGALSPSARDALRDALSRDAAPLLFDGKGWGDGCQLLVETLAAGQVLNDDDIWHFLRIAFDANRLTESRRAARWLANAPDKSALDQAADKPAVFLAKADLSDAPSQELAVLALIRIARDDPRAAAVWADRIGARLAPARAAAAWAQLGGIAARRTLPEAADWFRRADAASPDARLPDDVLVWQARAALRAGDWKGLRIAIDRMSPGMAADPAWVYWRARAIQPQSPERAKELLRSIAGDQSFYALLAHEDLGRPITVPPRAPAPGDAEVAPFGSNGGIARSLRFYALNLRFEAIREWNWQMRGLTDRQLLAAAEYARRQGIYDRAIAAAERTRDEHDYSLRYISPFRDLVERQASQLSLDPAWVYGLVRQESRFMPSVRSSVGAAGLMQVMPATAKYVAKRIGWADYKPELIDEPDTNITLGTSYLRLVYDDLDQSAVLASAAYNAGPGRARQWRSTLTRPVEGAIFAETIPFNETRDYVKRVLANATLYAALFEGRPQSLRSRLGSIAPSAAATTDLP
;
A
#
# COMPACT_ATOMS: atom_id res chain seq x y z
N MET A 1 9.46 -19.16 26.34
CA MET A 1 8.06 -19.33 25.92
C MET A 1 7.82 -18.38 24.75
N SER A 2 8.04 -18.87 23.53
CA SER A 2 7.85 -18.13 22.27
C SER A 2 6.36 -18.09 21.95
N LEU A 3 5.81 -16.89 21.79
CA LEU A 3 4.46 -16.68 21.26
C LEU A 3 4.56 -16.61 19.72
N ASP A 4 3.78 -17.46 19.06
CA ASP A 4 3.58 -17.51 17.62
C ASP A 4 3.15 -16.13 17.06
N ALA A 5 3.93 -15.63 16.11
CA ALA A 5 3.74 -14.33 15.43
C ALA A 5 2.79 -14.45 14.22
N SER A 6 1.71 -15.22 14.36
CA SER A 6 0.62 -15.33 13.37
C SER A 6 -0.61 -14.57 13.87
N VAL A 7 -0.45 -13.25 14.03
CA VAL A 7 -1.58 -12.35 14.26
C VAL A 7 -1.76 -11.51 13.03
N VAL A 8 -2.92 -11.70 12.38
CA VAL A 8 -3.47 -10.88 11.31
C VAL A 8 -3.06 -9.41 11.51
N SER A 9 -2.12 -8.97 10.67
CA SER A 9 -1.86 -7.55 10.46
C SER A 9 -3.16 -6.95 9.97
N ALA A 10 -3.94 -6.37 10.88
CA ALA A 10 -4.93 -5.37 10.54
C ALA A 10 -4.16 -4.17 9.99
N GLN A 11 -3.76 -4.25 8.72
CA GLN A 11 -3.31 -3.08 7.99
C GLN A 11 -4.38 -2.00 8.18
N PRO A 12 -4.05 -0.83 8.75
CA PRO A 12 -4.94 0.30 8.60
C PRO A 12 -5.20 0.46 7.10
N ALA A 13 -6.44 0.75 6.70
CA ALA A 13 -6.73 1.17 5.34
C ALA A 13 -5.88 2.41 5.04
N GLY A 14 -4.66 2.17 4.56
CA GLY A 14 -3.70 3.16 4.17
C GLY A 14 -4.16 3.66 2.82
N ILE A 15 -4.79 4.83 2.82
CA ILE A 15 -4.94 5.62 1.61
C ILE A 15 -3.51 6.04 1.24
N VAL A 16 -2.86 5.23 0.40
CA VAL A 16 -1.56 5.54 -0.18
C VAL A 16 -1.82 6.61 -1.24
N ALA A 17 -1.28 7.80 -1.02
CA ALA A 17 -1.34 8.88 -1.99
C ALA A 17 -0.68 8.45 -3.31
N SER A 18 -1.49 8.24 -4.36
CA SER A 18 -0.99 8.16 -5.72
C SER A 18 -0.94 9.57 -6.32
N LYS A 19 0.27 10.12 -6.47
CA LYS A 19 0.51 11.29 -7.33
C LYS A 19 0.39 10.85 -8.79
N SER A 20 -0.81 10.91 -9.36
CA SER A 20 -1.02 10.80 -10.81
C SER A 20 -1.01 12.20 -11.42
N ALA A 21 0.09 12.58 -12.05
CA ALA A 21 0.18 13.78 -12.87
C ALA A 21 -0.64 13.58 -14.16
N ALA A 22 -1.79 14.24 -14.28
CA ALA A 22 -2.54 14.33 -15.52
C ALA A 22 -1.83 15.29 -16.48
N ARG A 23 -1.22 14.78 -17.56
CA ARG A 23 -0.85 15.58 -18.74
C ARG A 23 -1.87 15.30 -19.84
N HIS A 24 -2.61 16.32 -20.22
CA HIS A 24 -3.47 16.32 -21.41
C HIS A 24 -2.59 16.23 -22.66
N ALA A 25 -2.77 15.19 -23.46
CA ALA A 25 -2.26 15.10 -24.82
C ALA A 25 -3.38 15.48 -25.78
N GLY A 26 -3.29 16.68 -26.36
CA GLY A 26 -4.12 17.10 -27.49
C GLY A 26 -3.59 16.47 -28.78
N THR A 27 -4.45 15.74 -29.47
CA THR A 27 -4.20 15.13 -30.77
C THR A 27 -4.33 16.18 -31.87
N VAL A 28 -3.33 16.29 -32.75
CA VAL A 28 -3.52 16.85 -34.10
C VAL A 28 -2.83 15.92 -35.08
N ALA A 29 -3.62 15.36 -35.99
CA ALA A 29 -3.18 14.62 -37.16
C ALA A 29 -2.85 15.60 -38.30
N GLY A 30 -1.88 15.26 -39.15
CA GLY A 30 -1.82 15.80 -40.52
C GLY A 30 -0.44 16.05 -41.11
N MET A 31 -0.05 15.12 -41.98
CA MET A 31 0.69 15.31 -43.24
C MET A 31 2.20 15.64 -43.25
N ALA A 32 2.90 14.80 -43.99
CA ALA A 32 4.26 14.97 -44.48
C ALA A 32 4.37 16.05 -45.56
N VAL A 33 5.54 16.67 -45.69
CA VAL A 33 6.30 16.92 -46.95
C VAL A 33 7.68 17.52 -46.58
N SER A 34 8.67 17.12 -47.36
CA SER A 34 10.11 17.41 -47.25
C SER A 34 10.53 18.85 -47.59
N ALA A 35 11.76 19.17 -47.17
CA ALA A 35 12.81 19.94 -47.87
C ALA A 35 13.22 21.33 -47.32
N ASN A 36 14.55 21.42 -47.07
CA ASN A 36 15.51 22.51 -47.27
C ASN A 36 15.29 23.92 -46.69
N GLY A 37 16.31 24.37 -45.94
CA GLY A 37 17.21 25.43 -46.45
C GLY A 37 17.01 26.87 -45.93
N ALA A 38 17.93 27.29 -45.06
CA ALA A 38 18.62 28.59 -44.98
C ALA A 38 17.86 29.94 -45.13
N GLY A 39 18.15 30.86 -44.20
CA GLY A 39 18.59 32.22 -44.57
C GLY A 39 17.74 33.42 -44.15
N ALA A 40 18.31 34.20 -43.22
CA ALA A 40 18.39 35.68 -43.20
C ALA A 40 17.14 36.59 -43.10
N ALA A 41 17.08 37.29 -41.96
CA ALA A 41 16.90 38.74 -41.75
C ALA A 41 16.18 39.62 -42.79
N LEU A 42 15.23 40.44 -42.31
CA LEU A 42 15.27 41.92 -42.38
C LEU A 42 14.03 42.57 -41.72
N ALA A 43 14.27 43.72 -41.11
CA ALA A 43 13.33 44.57 -40.38
C ALA A 43 12.68 45.63 -41.30
N ALA A 44 11.45 46.08 -40.96
CA ALA A 44 11.01 47.48 -41.06
C ALA A 44 9.57 47.71 -40.53
N SER A 45 9.49 48.52 -39.47
CA SER A 45 8.53 49.61 -39.13
C SER A 45 7.08 49.68 -39.66
N GLY A 46 6.14 49.98 -38.74
CA GLY A 46 5.04 50.94 -39.04
C GLY A 46 3.70 50.81 -38.28
N ALA A 47 3.51 51.66 -37.27
CA ALA A 47 2.26 52.32 -36.85
C ALA A 47 1.12 51.56 -36.08
N ALA A 48 1.09 51.84 -34.77
CA ALA A 48 -0.01 52.37 -33.94
C ALA A 48 -1.46 51.85 -34.07
N GLY A 49 -1.95 51.26 -32.97
CA GLY A 49 -3.37 51.09 -32.63
C GLY A 49 -3.53 50.53 -31.22
N SER A 50 -3.82 51.38 -30.25
CA SER A 50 -3.88 51.11 -28.80
C SER A 50 -5.16 50.42 -28.33
N ALA A 51 -5.05 49.38 -27.49
CA ALA A 51 -5.97 49.12 -26.36
C ALA A 51 -5.44 48.02 -25.40
N SER A 52 -5.00 48.47 -24.21
CA SER A 52 -5.17 47.83 -22.90
C SER A 52 -4.61 46.41 -22.65
N GLY A 53 -3.30 46.34 -22.40
CA GLY A 53 -2.68 45.25 -21.64
C GLY A 53 -2.12 45.79 -20.33
N VAL A 54 -2.68 45.36 -19.19
CA VAL A 54 -2.06 45.58 -17.87
C VAL A 54 -0.90 44.58 -17.74
N THR A 55 0.32 45.09 -17.90
CA THR A 55 1.55 44.42 -17.48
C THR A 55 1.59 44.39 -15.96
N ALA A 56 1.40 43.21 -15.35
CA ALA A 56 1.74 43.01 -13.95
C ALA A 56 3.27 43.01 -13.84
N ALA A 57 3.80 44.16 -13.39
CA ALA A 57 5.18 44.31 -12.98
C ALA A 57 5.50 43.30 -11.88
N ALA A 58 6.64 42.64 -12.03
CA ALA A 58 7.30 41.90 -10.99
C ALA A 58 7.66 42.86 -9.84
N SER A 59 6.78 42.96 -8.84
CA SER A 59 7.12 43.49 -7.53
C SER A 59 7.75 42.37 -6.72
N GLY A 60 9.02 42.54 -6.36
CA GLY A 60 9.69 41.69 -5.37
C GLY A 60 8.85 41.63 -4.10
N ALA A 61 8.24 40.48 -3.84
CA ALA A 61 7.60 40.19 -2.58
C ALA A 61 8.69 39.84 -1.58
N THR A 62 9.01 40.79 -0.70
CA THR A 62 9.66 40.52 0.58
C THR A 62 9.00 39.31 1.24
N ALA A 63 9.82 38.35 1.64
CA ALA A 63 9.43 37.16 2.38
C ALA A 63 8.87 37.54 3.76
N ALA A 64 7.59 37.88 3.77
CA ALA A 64 6.70 37.79 4.92
C ALA A 64 5.37 37.30 4.34
N ALA A 65 5.31 36.01 4.00
CA ALA A 65 4.03 35.36 3.75
C ALA A 65 3.14 35.67 4.97
N ALA A 66 2.00 36.32 4.73
CA ALA A 66 1.06 36.68 5.78
C ALA A 66 0.75 35.42 6.60
N ARG A 67 1.28 35.35 7.84
CA ARG A 67 0.95 34.25 8.75
C ARG A 67 -0.56 34.29 8.94
N ALA A 68 -1.25 33.22 8.55
CA ALA A 68 -2.69 33.09 8.75
C ALA A 68 -3.04 33.48 10.20
N ALA A 69 -4.16 34.17 10.40
CA ALA A 69 -4.62 34.55 11.74
C ALA A 69 -4.72 33.31 12.64
N ILE A 70 -4.52 33.48 13.96
CA ILE A 70 -4.79 32.41 14.91
C ILE A 70 -6.32 32.24 14.97
N PRO A 71 -6.86 31.01 14.81
CA PRO A 71 -8.29 30.76 14.96
C PRO A 71 -8.80 31.16 16.35
N GLN A 72 -10.10 31.39 16.48
CA GLN A 72 -10.69 31.82 17.76
C GLN A 72 -11.11 30.65 18.65
N SER A 73 -11.54 29.53 18.07
CA SER A 73 -11.94 28.34 18.82
C SER A 73 -10.72 27.54 19.28
N PRO A 74 -10.66 27.09 20.55
CA PRO A 74 -9.60 26.18 21.02
C PRO A 74 -9.41 24.94 20.14
N ASP A 75 -10.51 24.38 19.62
CA ASP A 75 -10.49 23.20 18.73
C ASP A 75 -9.82 23.52 17.40
N ASP A 76 -10.16 24.66 16.80
CA ASP A 76 -9.56 25.10 15.55
C ASP A 76 -8.08 25.47 15.74
N ILE A 77 -7.72 26.06 16.88
CA ILE A 77 -6.33 26.32 17.25
C ILE A 77 -5.56 25.01 17.35
N PHE A 78 -6.12 23.98 18.01
CA PHE A 78 -5.48 22.68 18.15
C PHE A 78 -5.32 21.95 16.80
N VAL A 79 -6.33 22.01 15.93
CA VAL A 79 -6.23 21.47 14.56
C VAL A 79 -5.16 22.24 13.75
N ALA A 80 -5.13 23.57 13.85
CA ALA A 80 -4.09 24.37 13.22
C ALA A 80 -2.69 24.06 13.77
N LEU A 81 -2.57 23.79 15.08
CA LEU A 81 -1.30 23.42 15.74
C LEU A 81 -0.77 22.11 15.17
N ARG A 82 -1.65 21.12 15.01
CA ARG A 82 -1.33 19.85 14.36
C ARG A 82 -0.81 20.05 12.94
N GLU A 83 -1.49 20.84 12.12
CA GLU A 83 -1.08 21.09 10.73
C GLU A 83 0.24 21.87 10.66
N ALA A 84 0.44 22.87 11.52
CA ALA A 84 1.71 23.59 11.62
C ALA A 84 2.86 22.66 12.04
N SER A 85 2.60 21.73 12.97
CA SER A 85 3.58 20.72 13.38
C SER A 85 3.93 19.77 12.24
N ARG A 86 2.94 19.31 11.46
CA ARG A 86 3.16 18.48 10.26
C ARG A 86 3.98 19.21 9.19
N ALA A 87 3.80 20.52 9.06
CA ALA A 87 4.57 21.39 8.18
C ALA A 87 5.96 21.78 8.74
N ASN A 88 6.30 21.33 9.95
CA ASN A 88 7.54 21.66 10.67
C ASN A 88 7.76 23.18 10.86
N ASP A 89 6.69 23.97 10.98
CA ASP A 89 6.74 25.40 11.27
C ASP A 89 6.81 25.63 12.78
N ALA A 90 8.01 25.52 13.35
CA ALA A 90 8.24 25.61 14.79
C ALA A 90 7.74 26.95 15.39
N ALA A 91 7.85 28.06 14.65
CA ALA A 91 7.42 29.36 15.13
C ALA A 91 5.89 29.48 15.18
N ARG A 92 5.19 28.95 14.17
CA ARG A 92 3.72 28.88 14.18
C ARG A 92 3.20 27.91 15.23
N VAL A 93 3.86 26.77 15.40
CA VAL A 93 3.55 25.78 16.45
C VAL A 93 3.63 26.42 17.84
N GLN A 94 4.68 27.19 18.13
CA GLN A 94 4.80 27.88 19.41
C GLN A 94 3.65 28.88 19.62
N ALA A 95 3.39 29.74 18.63
CA ALA A 95 2.33 30.75 18.74
C ALA A 95 0.93 30.14 18.92
N LEU A 96 0.62 29.05 18.21
CA LEU A 96 -0.67 28.37 18.35
C LEU A 96 -0.81 27.65 19.69
N ALA A 97 0.27 27.01 20.15
CA ALA A 97 0.23 26.30 21.42
C ALA A 97 0.17 27.25 22.62
N ASP A 98 0.71 28.47 22.52
CA ASP A 98 0.60 29.52 23.55
C ASP A 98 -0.79 30.18 23.56
N ALA A 99 -1.53 30.11 22.44
CA ALA A 99 -2.89 30.59 22.32
C ALA A 99 -3.94 29.58 22.82
N LEU A 100 -3.55 28.32 23.09
CA LEU A 100 -4.46 27.33 23.66
C LEU A 100 -4.68 27.60 25.17
N PRO A 101 -5.90 27.34 25.69
CA PRO A 101 -6.15 27.39 27.12
C PRO A 101 -5.19 26.46 27.90
N PRO A 102 -4.70 26.86 29.08
CA PRO A 102 -3.80 26.03 29.89
C PRO A 102 -4.39 24.68 30.31
N ASP A 103 -5.71 24.56 30.36
CA ASP A 103 -6.49 23.39 30.74
C ASP A 103 -7.08 22.62 29.54
N PHE A 104 -6.53 22.82 28.33
CA PHE A 104 -6.95 22.08 27.14
C PHE A 104 -6.86 20.56 27.37
N ASP A 105 -7.90 19.83 26.95
CA ASP A 105 -8.21 18.45 27.36
C ASP A 105 -7.29 17.35 26.78
N ILE A 106 -6.34 17.72 25.92
CA ILE A 106 -5.37 16.80 25.30
C ILE A 106 -3.92 17.34 25.39
N PRO A 107 -3.39 17.56 26.62
CA PRO A 107 -2.09 18.22 26.81
C PRO A 107 -0.91 17.42 26.22
N SER A 108 -0.98 16.09 26.22
CA SER A 108 0.08 15.24 25.67
C SER A 108 0.31 15.46 24.17
N TYR A 109 -0.75 15.74 23.41
CA TYR A 109 -0.63 16.05 21.98
C TYR A 109 -0.13 17.46 21.70
N VAL A 110 -0.49 18.44 22.55
CA VAL A 110 0.05 19.81 22.44
C VAL A 110 1.57 19.80 22.62
N GLU A 111 2.05 19.12 23.67
CA GLU A 111 3.49 18.95 23.92
C GLU A 111 4.18 18.17 22.79
N TYR A 112 3.56 17.07 22.31
CA TYR A 112 4.05 16.32 21.16
C TYR A 112 4.25 17.20 19.92
N TYR A 113 3.25 18.01 19.56
CA TYR A 113 3.31 18.85 18.36
C TYR A 113 4.41 19.91 18.46
N ARG A 114 4.64 20.47 19.66
CA ARG A 114 5.77 21.36 19.96
C ARG A 114 7.13 20.67 19.75
N LEU A 115 7.30 19.47 20.31
CA LEU A 115 8.57 18.74 20.22
C LEU A 115 8.84 18.22 18.80
N ARG A 116 7.81 17.68 18.12
CA ARG A 116 7.94 17.15 16.76
C ARG A 116 8.46 18.20 15.78
N ALA A 117 7.98 19.43 15.86
CA ALA A 117 8.43 20.53 14.99
C ALA A 117 9.89 20.94 15.21
N GLN A 118 10.48 20.54 16.34
CA GLN A 118 11.90 20.75 16.66
C GLN A 118 12.78 19.58 16.24
N ILE A 119 12.22 18.41 15.91
CA ILE A 119 12.98 17.25 15.42
C ILE A 119 13.32 17.40 13.93
N TYR A 120 12.42 18.01 13.15
CA TYR A 120 12.54 18.10 11.69
C TYR A 120 12.72 19.55 11.21
N ASP A 121 13.43 19.73 10.10
CA ASP A 121 13.53 21.00 9.39
C ASP A 121 12.34 21.22 8.42
N GLY A 122 12.32 22.38 7.75
CA GLY A 122 11.26 22.71 6.78
C GLY A 122 11.18 21.79 5.56
N ASN A 123 12.22 20.99 5.30
CA ASN A 123 12.26 19.99 4.24
C ASN A 123 11.84 18.59 4.74
N GLY A 124 11.47 18.46 6.01
CA GLY A 124 11.14 17.17 6.63
C GLY A 124 12.35 16.30 6.92
N LEU A 125 13.56 16.86 6.89
CA LEU A 125 14.77 16.15 7.26
C LEU A 125 15.02 16.31 8.77
N PRO A 126 15.43 15.25 9.47
CA PRO A 126 15.89 15.35 10.85
C PRO A 126 16.98 16.41 11.01
N ARG A 127 16.83 17.27 12.03
CA ARG A 127 17.86 18.25 12.41
C ARG A 127 19.05 17.57 13.04
N ALA A 128 20.24 18.15 12.86
CA ALA A 128 21.47 17.66 13.50
C ALA A 128 21.40 17.73 15.04
N VAL A 129 20.71 18.74 15.57
CA VAL A 129 20.46 18.93 17.00
C VAL A 129 18.97 18.78 17.24
N THR A 130 18.60 17.85 18.10
CA THR A 130 17.22 17.61 18.57
C THR A 130 17.14 17.89 20.08
N PRO A 131 15.95 18.25 20.61
CA PRO A 131 15.80 18.57 22.03
C PRO A 131 15.72 17.31 22.89
N ASP A 132 16.80 16.51 22.93
CA ASP A 132 16.82 15.15 23.47
C ASP A 132 16.41 15.07 24.95
N GLU A 133 16.86 16.02 25.78
CA GLU A 133 16.48 16.08 27.19
C GLU A 133 14.98 16.36 27.37
N ALA A 134 14.44 17.32 26.60
CA ALA A 134 13.02 17.63 26.63
C ALA A 134 12.16 16.46 26.12
N ILE A 135 12.64 15.73 25.10
CA ILE A 135 12.00 14.51 24.61
C ILE A 135 12.01 13.43 25.70
N ARG A 136 13.13 13.21 26.40
CA ARG A 136 13.19 12.26 27.53
C ARG A 136 12.22 12.64 28.66
N ALA A 137 12.17 13.92 29.02
CA ALA A 137 11.23 14.41 30.03
C ALA A 137 9.76 14.19 29.64
N TYR A 138 9.42 14.46 28.37
CA TYR A 138 8.10 14.17 27.82
C TYR A 138 7.78 12.68 27.84
N LEU A 139 8.72 11.82 27.41
CA LEU A 139 8.51 10.37 27.37
C LEU A 139 8.34 9.76 28.77
N ALA A 140 8.98 10.34 29.79
CA ALA A 140 8.78 9.97 31.18
C ALA A 140 7.41 10.42 31.71
N ARG A 141 6.99 11.66 31.40
CA ARG A 141 5.70 12.21 31.80
C ARG A 141 4.51 11.45 31.22
N TRP A 142 4.58 11.11 29.94
CA TRP A 142 3.48 10.48 29.20
C TRP A 142 3.73 8.98 28.96
N GLN A 143 4.51 8.34 29.83
CA GLN A 143 4.84 6.92 29.71
C GLN A 143 3.56 6.08 29.67
N GLY A 144 3.49 5.16 28.70
CA GLY A 144 2.32 4.30 28.52
C GLY A 144 1.19 4.90 27.67
N GLU A 145 1.33 6.13 27.17
CA GLU A 145 0.42 6.69 26.17
C GLU A 145 0.86 6.40 24.73
N ALA A 146 -0.12 6.31 23.82
CA ALA A 146 0.15 6.05 22.41
C ALA A 146 0.97 7.15 21.74
N ILE A 147 0.74 8.40 22.13
CA ILE A 147 1.45 9.55 21.59
C ILE A 147 2.91 9.62 22.07
N ALA A 148 3.22 9.06 23.24
CA ALA A 148 4.60 8.93 23.69
C ALA A 148 5.37 7.92 22.84
N ASP A 149 4.75 6.78 22.51
CA ASP A 149 5.36 5.80 21.61
C ASP A 149 5.53 6.36 20.19
N ARG A 150 4.57 7.18 19.72
CA ARG A 150 4.69 7.90 18.45
C ARG A 150 5.87 8.87 18.45
N LEU A 151 6.05 9.67 19.51
CA LEU A 151 7.21 10.57 19.60
C LEU A 151 8.51 9.78 19.62
N ARG A 152 8.55 8.64 20.32
CA ARG A 152 9.73 7.77 20.36
C ARG A 152 10.10 7.28 18.95
N ASN A 153 9.12 6.89 18.13
CA ASN A 153 9.38 6.57 16.73
C ASN A 153 10.00 7.77 15.97
N ASP A 154 9.32 8.93 16.01
CA ASP A 154 9.80 10.15 15.32
C ASP A 154 11.21 10.55 15.75
N TRP A 155 11.53 10.41 17.03
CA TRP A 155 12.84 10.70 17.59
C TRP A 155 13.89 9.67 17.16
N LEU A 156 13.58 8.37 17.25
CA LEU A 156 14.48 7.30 16.83
C LEU A 156 14.86 7.39 15.35
N LEU A 157 13.97 7.88 14.48
CA LEU A 157 14.29 8.12 13.07
C LEU A 157 15.38 9.20 12.93
N ALA A 158 15.30 10.27 13.72
CA ALA A 158 16.31 11.32 13.76
C ALA A 158 17.64 10.82 14.35
N VAL A 159 17.58 10.08 15.45
CA VAL A 159 18.73 9.44 16.12
C VAL A 159 19.45 8.47 15.17
N GLY A 160 18.68 7.63 14.47
CA GLY A 160 19.19 6.71 13.46
C GLY A 160 19.90 7.43 12.32
N LYS A 161 19.31 8.52 11.80
CA LYS A 161 19.89 9.31 10.72
C LYS A 161 21.23 9.95 11.08
N ARG A 162 21.36 10.49 12.30
CA ARG A 162 22.62 11.08 12.79
C ARG A 162 23.63 10.05 13.31
N ARG A 163 23.28 8.75 13.31
CA ARG A 163 24.11 7.62 13.73
C ARG A 163 24.54 7.66 15.21
N ASP A 164 23.64 8.10 16.08
CA ASP A 164 23.83 8.06 17.53
C ASP A 164 23.40 6.69 18.06
N ILE A 165 24.32 5.72 17.95
CA ILE A 165 24.07 4.30 18.22
C ILE A 165 23.70 4.06 19.68
N ASP A 166 24.43 4.65 20.62
CA ASP A 166 24.20 4.44 22.06
C ASP A 166 22.79 4.89 22.47
N LEU A 167 22.37 6.07 22.01
CA LEU A 167 21.02 6.57 22.27
C LEU A 167 19.96 5.68 21.62
N PHE A 168 20.19 5.26 20.37
CA PHE A 168 19.26 4.41 19.65
C PHE A 168 19.04 3.08 20.38
N GLU A 169 20.13 2.42 20.80
CA GLU A 169 20.08 1.14 21.51
C GLU A 169 19.42 1.26 22.90
N GLN A 170 19.54 2.41 23.56
CA GLN A 170 18.81 2.68 24.80
C GLN A 170 17.30 2.85 24.60
N GLN A 171 16.88 3.46 23.49
CA GLN A 171 15.49 3.88 23.29
C GLN A 171 14.67 2.92 22.44
N TYR A 172 15.27 2.23 21.46
CA TYR A 172 14.58 1.32 20.57
C TYR A 172 13.88 0.15 21.31
N PRO A 173 14.47 -0.48 22.35
CA PRO A 173 13.76 -1.50 23.12
C PRO A 173 12.48 -1.00 23.82
N LEU A 174 12.39 0.31 24.07
CA LEU A 174 11.25 0.97 24.69
C LEU A 174 10.16 1.39 23.68
N PHE A 175 10.43 1.24 22.38
CA PHE A 175 9.45 1.43 21.32
C PHE A 175 8.54 0.20 21.27
N VAL A 176 7.28 0.39 21.67
CA VAL A 176 6.32 -0.71 21.90
C VAL A 176 5.79 -1.26 20.59
N LEU A 177 5.43 -0.39 19.64
CA LEU A 177 4.76 -0.83 18.42
C LEU A 177 5.68 -1.57 17.44
N LYS A 178 6.97 -1.19 17.37
CA LYS A 178 7.97 -1.79 16.44
C LYS A 178 7.42 -1.94 15.02
N ASP A 179 6.67 -0.95 14.56
CA ASP A 179 5.94 -0.95 13.29
C ASP A 179 6.56 -0.02 12.23
N ASP A 180 7.81 0.41 12.45
CA ASP A 180 8.56 1.26 11.53
C ASP A 180 9.76 0.53 10.95
N ARG A 181 9.64 0.20 9.66
CA ARG A 181 10.68 -0.51 8.90
C ARG A 181 12.03 0.21 8.90
N GLN A 182 12.05 1.54 8.88
CA GLN A 182 13.33 2.26 8.89
C GLN A 182 14.04 2.05 10.23
N LEU A 183 13.30 2.04 11.33
CA LEU A 183 13.85 1.74 12.65
C LEU A 183 14.33 0.29 12.78
N GLU A 184 13.59 -0.68 12.24
CA GLU A 184 14.05 -2.07 12.18
C GLU A 184 15.37 -2.18 11.40
N CYS A 185 15.45 -1.52 10.23
CA CYS A 185 16.67 -1.46 9.44
C CYS A 185 17.83 -0.78 10.19
N TYR A 186 17.59 0.34 10.88
CA TYR A 186 18.61 0.99 11.72
C TYR A 186 19.08 0.08 12.87
N ALA A 187 18.15 -0.58 13.57
CA ALA A 187 18.47 -1.50 14.65
C ALA A 187 19.39 -2.64 14.18
N LEU A 188 19.07 -3.24 13.04
CA LEU A 188 19.91 -4.27 12.43
C LEU A 188 21.26 -3.73 11.96
N ALA A 189 21.29 -2.53 11.36
CA ALA A 189 22.52 -1.91 10.90
C ALA A 189 23.47 -1.60 12.06
N PHE A 190 22.96 -1.02 13.15
CA PHE A 190 23.77 -0.71 14.33
C PHE A 190 24.25 -1.95 15.05
N ARG A 191 23.41 -2.98 15.18
CA ARG A 191 23.85 -4.29 15.68
C ARG A 191 24.98 -4.88 14.84
N ALA A 192 24.88 -4.79 13.51
CA ALA A 192 25.93 -5.26 12.61
C ALA A 192 27.22 -4.43 12.77
N GLN A 193 27.11 -3.10 12.92
CA GLN A 193 28.26 -2.22 13.16
C GLN A 193 28.99 -2.52 14.47
N ARG A 194 28.27 -2.86 15.54
CA ARG A 194 28.88 -3.30 16.82
C ARG A 194 29.71 -4.57 16.63
N LEU A 195 29.13 -5.59 16.00
CA LEU A 195 29.82 -6.85 15.71
C LEU A 195 31.05 -6.65 14.81
N LEU A 196 30.96 -5.74 13.84
CA LEU A 196 32.07 -5.35 12.98
C LEU A 196 33.17 -4.60 13.75
N GLY A 197 32.79 -3.66 14.62
CA GLY A 197 33.72 -2.89 15.45
C GLY A 197 34.45 -3.73 16.50
N GLU A 198 33.76 -4.67 17.14
CA GLU A 198 34.36 -5.64 18.08
C GLU A 198 35.32 -6.61 17.38
N SER A 199 35.13 -6.90 16.09
CA SER A 199 36.10 -7.65 15.28
C SER A 199 37.29 -6.82 14.81
N ALA A 200 37.15 -5.49 14.68
CA ALA A 200 38.24 -4.60 14.24
C ALA A 200 39.39 -4.51 15.26
N SER A 201 39.17 -4.91 16.52
CA SER A 201 40.24 -5.14 17.50
C SER A 201 41.06 -6.43 17.29
N SER A 202 40.71 -7.26 16.29
CA SER A 202 41.53 -8.37 15.83
C SER A 202 42.44 -7.94 14.68
N VAL A 203 43.68 -8.41 14.69
CA VAL A 203 44.84 -7.89 13.91
C VAL A 203 44.67 -7.95 12.38
N GLU A 204 43.60 -8.57 11.85
CA GLU A 204 43.39 -8.77 10.41
C GLU A 204 42.15 -8.06 9.82
N GLY A 205 41.39 -7.29 10.59
CA GLY A 205 40.31 -6.44 10.05
C GLY A 205 39.14 -7.18 9.38
N ALA A 206 39.11 -8.52 9.44
CA ALA A 206 38.00 -9.34 8.97
C ALA A 206 37.17 -9.84 10.16
N LEU A 207 35.84 -9.88 10.00
CA LEU A 207 34.96 -10.55 10.96
C LEU A 207 35.46 -11.98 11.23
N SER A 208 35.44 -12.41 12.49
CA SER A 208 35.61 -13.82 12.80
C SER A 208 34.55 -14.63 12.05
N PRO A 209 34.84 -15.88 11.61
CA PRO A 209 33.86 -16.72 10.94
C PRO A 209 32.55 -16.86 11.74
N SER A 210 32.64 -16.99 13.07
CA SER A 210 31.48 -17.08 13.96
C SER A 210 30.64 -15.79 14.01
N ALA A 211 31.28 -14.62 14.02
CA ALA A 211 30.58 -13.33 13.96
C ALA A 211 29.91 -13.13 12.59
N ARG A 212 30.58 -13.54 11.51
CA ARG A 212 30.04 -13.50 10.15
C ARG A 212 28.83 -14.44 10.00
N ASP A 213 28.90 -15.64 10.56
CA ASP A 213 27.81 -16.62 10.51
C ASP A 213 26.63 -16.20 11.38
N ALA A 214 26.88 -15.69 12.60
CA ALA A 214 25.83 -15.13 13.46
C ALA A 214 25.13 -13.94 12.80
N LEU A 215 25.89 -13.08 12.11
CA LEU A 215 25.32 -11.98 11.33
C LEU A 215 24.52 -12.54 10.14
N ARG A 216 25.06 -13.46 9.34
CA ARG A 216 24.34 -14.08 8.20
C ARG A 216 23.03 -14.76 8.62
N ASP A 217 23.03 -15.43 9.77
CA ASP A 217 21.86 -16.10 10.33
C ASP A 217 20.79 -15.10 10.82
N ALA A 218 21.20 -14.04 11.55
CA ALA A 218 20.31 -12.93 11.90
C ALA A 218 19.73 -12.22 10.65
N LEU A 219 20.54 -12.09 9.59
CA LEU A 219 20.11 -11.48 8.33
C LEU A 219 19.13 -12.33 7.52
N SER A 220 19.35 -13.64 7.47
CA SER A 220 18.49 -14.55 6.72
C SER A 220 17.08 -14.61 7.33
N ARG A 221 16.97 -14.44 8.65
CA ARG A 221 15.69 -14.34 9.35
C ARG A 221 15.04 -12.97 9.24
N ASP A 222 15.80 -11.90 9.50
CA ASP A 222 15.20 -10.59 9.79
C ASP A 222 15.42 -9.57 8.65
N ALA A 223 16.58 -9.56 7.99
CA ALA A 223 16.93 -8.53 7.01
C ALA A 223 16.45 -8.85 5.58
N ALA A 224 16.47 -10.11 5.16
CA ALA A 224 16.07 -10.47 3.79
C ALA A 224 14.64 -10.01 3.44
N PRO A 225 13.61 -10.20 4.31
CA PRO A 225 12.28 -9.65 4.07
C PRO A 225 12.27 -8.11 4.00
N LEU A 226 13.12 -7.45 4.79
CA LEU A 226 13.25 -5.98 4.85
C LEU A 226 14.08 -5.38 3.73
N LEU A 227 14.83 -6.16 2.95
CA LEU A 227 15.68 -5.63 1.87
C LEU A 227 15.14 -5.97 0.49
N PHE A 228 14.56 -7.16 0.32
CA PHE A 228 14.29 -7.73 -1.00
C PHE A 228 12.80 -7.76 -1.40
N ASP A 229 11.88 -7.25 -0.57
CA ASP A 229 10.45 -7.13 -0.93
C ASP A 229 10.13 -5.86 -1.76
N GLY A 230 11.12 -4.98 -1.97
CA GLY A 230 11.00 -3.74 -2.74
C GLY A 230 10.20 -2.59 -2.10
N LYS A 231 9.64 -2.72 -0.90
CA LYS A 231 8.77 -1.70 -0.27
C LYS A 231 9.49 -0.88 0.80
N GLY A 232 8.90 0.25 1.21
CA GLY A 232 9.27 0.99 2.44
C GLY A 232 10.76 1.33 2.60
N TRP A 233 11.46 1.54 1.49
CA TRP A 233 12.91 1.73 1.44
C TRP A 233 13.29 3.19 1.73
N GLY A 234 14.42 3.39 2.38
CA GLY A 234 14.85 4.70 2.88
C GLY A 234 16.23 4.63 3.54
N ASP A 235 16.61 5.70 4.24
CA ASP A 235 17.96 5.89 4.79
C ASP A 235 18.42 4.75 5.71
N GLY A 236 17.54 4.21 6.56
CA GLY A 236 17.87 3.12 7.48
C GLY A 236 18.17 1.81 6.76
N CYS A 237 17.34 1.43 5.79
CA CYS A 237 17.56 0.20 5.01
C CYS A 237 18.74 0.33 4.05
N GLN A 238 18.99 1.53 3.52
CA GLN A 238 20.21 1.80 2.76
C GLN A 238 21.46 1.67 3.65
N LEU A 239 21.43 2.19 4.88
CA LEU A 239 22.53 2.00 5.84
C LEU A 239 22.75 0.52 6.15
N LEU A 240 21.67 -0.26 6.29
CA LEU A 240 21.75 -1.70 6.48
C LEU A 240 22.50 -2.36 5.30
N VAL A 241 22.08 -2.12 4.06
CA VAL A 241 22.77 -2.68 2.87
C VAL A 241 24.26 -2.34 2.89
N GLU A 242 24.61 -1.07 3.10
CA GLU A 242 26.01 -0.62 3.13
C GLU A 242 26.81 -1.31 4.24
N THR A 243 26.24 -1.43 5.43
CA THR A 243 26.89 -2.07 6.57
C THR A 243 27.15 -3.55 6.32
N LEU A 244 26.18 -4.26 5.73
CA LEU A 244 26.30 -5.70 5.48
C LEU A 244 27.23 -6.03 4.32
N ALA A 245 27.24 -5.16 3.30
CA ALA A 245 28.19 -5.29 2.21
C ALA A 245 29.62 -5.01 2.70
N ALA A 246 29.82 -4.00 3.56
CA ALA A 246 31.11 -3.76 4.23
C ALA A 246 31.60 -4.96 5.03
N GLY A 247 30.69 -5.66 5.72
CA GLY A 247 30.98 -6.88 6.46
C GLY A 247 31.15 -8.14 5.61
N GLN A 248 31.09 -8.03 4.27
CA GLN A 248 31.10 -9.15 3.32
C GLN A 248 30.03 -10.21 3.64
N VAL A 249 28.89 -9.76 4.18
CA VAL A 249 27.78 -10.66 4.48
C VAL A 249 26.82 -10.75 3.29
N LEU A 250 26.64 -9.62 2.58
CA LEU A 250 26.08 -9.61 1.24
C LEU A 250 27.20 -9.89 0.24
N ASN A 251 26.96 -10.82 -0.67
CA ASN A 251 27.85 -11.07 -1.80
C ASN A 251 27.42 -10.26 -3.05
N ASP A 252 28.21 -10.34 -4.12
CA ASP A 252 27.90 -9.64 -5.37
C ASP A 252 26.52 -10.02 -5.95
N ASP A 253 26.10 -11.28 -5.82
CA ASP A 253 24.79 -11.73 -6.31
C ASP A 253 23.63 -11.09 -5.52
N ASP A 254 23.77 -10.93 -4.20
CA ASP A 254 22.79 -10.21 -3.37
C ASP A 254 22.69 -8.74 -3.77
N ILE A 255 23.83 -8.09 -4.02
CA ILE A 255 23.89 -6.70 -4.43
C ILE A 255 23.26 -6.53 -5.82
N TRP A 256 23.60 -7.37 -6.79
CA TRP A 256 22.97 -7.33 -8.12
C TRP A 256 21.46 -7.60 -8.06
N HIS A 257 21.02 -8.55 -7.22
CA HIS A 257 19.61 -8.80 -6.98
C HIS A 257 18.90 -7.55 -6.43
N PHE A 258 19.51 -6.87 -5.45
CA PHE A 258 19.03 -5.59 -4.94
C PHE A 258 18.96 -4.49 -6.01
N LEU A 259 20.01 -4.34 -6.84
CA LEU A 259 20.08 -3.36 -7.93
C LEU A 259 18.91 -3.55 -8.91
N ARG A 260 18.60 -4.78 -9.30
CA ARG A 260 17.47 -5.09 -10.20
C ARG A 260 16.13 -4.67 -9.59
N ILE A 261 15.90 -4.93 -8.30
CA ILE A 261 14.69 -4.48 -7.57
C ILE A 261 14.62 -2.94 -7.55
N ALA A 262 15.74 -2.27 -7.24
CA ALA A 262 15.79 -0.82 -7.18
C ALA A 262 15.52 -0.19 -8.56
N PHE A 263 16.04 -0.76 -9.65
CA PHE A 263 15.78 -0.31 -11.00
C PHE A 263 14.31 -0.48 -11.42
N ASP A 264 13.70 -1.62 -11.11
CA ASP A 264 12.27 -1.85 -11.35
C ASP A 264 11.41 -0.88 -10.52
N ALA A 265 11.83 -0.55 -9.29
CA ALA A 265 11.18 0.44 -8.44
C ALA A 265 11.53 1.92 -8.77
N ASN A 266 12.36 2.18 -9.79
CA ASN A 266 12.87 3.52 -10.13
C ASN A 266 13.64 4.25 -9.02
N ARG A 267 14.32 3.49 -8.14
CA ARG A 267 15.18 3.96 -7.05
C ARG A 267 16.65 3.99 -7.46
N LEU A 268 16.96 4.85 -8.43
CA LEU A 268 18.28 4.89 -9.06
C LEU A 268 19.37 5.44 -8.13
N THR A 269 19.05 6.34 -7.21
CA THR A 269 20.02 6.91 -6.27
C THR A 269 20.54 5.86 -5.30
N GLU A 270 19.63 5.09 -4.73
CA GLU A 270 19.87 3.97 -3.83
C GLU A 270 20.66 2.88 -4.54
N SER A 271 20.26 2.54 -5.77
CA SER A 271 20.96 1.58 -6.61
C SER A 271 22.43 1.99 -6.85
N ARG A 272 22.69 3.26 -7.21
CA ARG A 272 24.05 3.79 -7.41
C ARG A 272 24.90 3.79 -6.15
N ARG A 273 24.28 3.90 -4.96
CA ARG A 273 25.01 3.80 -3.68
C ARG A 273 25.40 2.35 -3.40
N ALA A 274 24.47 1.42 -3.55
CA ALA A 274 24.73 0.00 -3.32
C ALA A 274 25.75 -0.59 -4.30
N ALA A 275 25.74 -0.16 -5.57
CA ALA A 275 26.64 -0.66 -6.62
C ALA A 275 28.15 -0.50 -6.29
N ARG A 276 28.51 0.44 -5.42
CA ARG A 276 29.91 0.69 -5.02
C ARG A 276 30.50 -0.42 -4.17
N TRP A 277 29.66 -1.29 -3.62
CA TRP A 277 30.08 -2.40 -2.77
C TRP A 277 30.30 -3.70 -3.52
N LEU A 278 30.07 -3.72 -4.84
CA LEU A 278 30.42 -4.86 -5.69
C LEU A 278 31.94 -5.00 -5.75
N ALA A 279 32.45 -6.23 -5.64
CA ALA A 279 33.89 -6.50 -5.74
C ALA A 279 34.45 -6.04 -7.10
N ASN A 280 33.68 -6.29 -8.17
CA ASN A 280 33.95 -5.78 -9.51
C ASN A 280 32.90 -4.74 -9.91
N ALA A 281 32.88 -3.61 -9.19
CA ALA A 281 31.92 -2.55 -9.45
C ALA A 281 32.01 -2.06 -10.91
N PRO A 282 30.87 -1.93 -11.62
CA PRO A 282 30.86 -1.37 -12.97
C PRO A 282 31.36 0.07 -12.95
N ASP A 283 31.94 0.52 -14.06
CA ASP A 283 32.26 1.94 -14.23
C ASP A 283 31.01 2.79 -14.00
N LYS A 284 31.17 3.90 -13.27
CA LYS A 284 30.06 4.78 -12.91
C LYS A 284 29.36 5.31 -14.16
N SER A 285 30.11 5.65 -15.21
CA SER A 285 29.49 6.12 -16.45
C SER A 285 28.71 5.01 -17.14
N ALA A 286 29.18 3.76 -17.10
CA ALA A 286 28.43 2.63 -17.65
C ALA A 286 27.09 2.39 -16.92
N LEU A 287 27.08 2.46 -15.59
CA LEU A 287 25.85 2.37 -14.79
C LEU A 287 24.89 3.54 -15.09
N ASP A 288 25.40 4.77 -15.16
CA ASP A 288 24.60 5.96 -15.51
C ASP A 288 24.04 5.86 -16.93
N GLN A 289 24.82 5.36 -17.90
CA GLN A 289 24.35 5.12 -19.27
C GLN A 289 23.26 4.05 -19.32
N ALA A 290 23.41 2.94 -18.59
CA ALA A 290 22.39 1.91 -18.50
C ALA A 290 21.08 2.44 -17.87
N ALA A 291 21.18 3.38 -16.92
CA ALA A 291 20.03 3.99 -16.27
C ALA A 291 19.33 5.06 -17.13
N ASP A 292 20.10 5.96 -17.73
CA ASP A 292 19.61 7.20 -18.35
C ASP A 292 19.49 7.11 -19.88
N LYS A 293 20.30 6.26 -20.52
CA LYS A 293 20.32 6.04 -21.99
C LYS A 293 20.38 4.55 -22.35
N PRO A 294 19.43 3.71 -21.86
CA PRO A 294 19.54 2.26 -21.90
C PRO A 294 19.68 1.67 -23.31
N ALA A 295 18.94 2.18 -24.29
CA ALA A 295 19.02 1.68 -25.67
C ALA A 295 20.40 1.97 -26.32
N VAL A 296 21.01 3.12 -26.00
CA VAL A 296 22.35 3.48 -26.50
C VAL A 296 23.40 2.59 -25.85
N PHE A 297 23.26 2.34 -24.54
CA PHE A 297 24.11 1.40 -23.82
C PHE A 297 24.05 0.00 -24.46
N LEU A 298 22.85 -0.57 -24.64
CA LEU A 298 22.68 -1.91 -25.20
C LEU A 298 23.19 -2.05 -26.64
N ALA A 299 23.16 -0.99 -27.44
CA ALA A 299 23.68 -0.99 -28.81
C ALA A 299 25.20 -1.17 -28.87
N LYS A 300 25.92 -0.73 -27.83
CA LYS A 300 27.39 -0.67 -27.79
C LYS A 300 28.03 -1.58 -26.75
N ALA A 301 27.23 -2.16 -25.85
CA ALA A 301 27.73 -2.96 -24.74
C ALA A 301 28.47 -4.20 -25.25
N ASP A 302 29.74 -4.31 -24.85
CA ASP A 302 30.45 -5.58 -24.81
C ASP A 302 29.91 -6.38 -23.62
N LEU A 303 29.45 -7.60 -23.85
CA LEU A 303 28.79 -8.46 -22.86
C LEU A 303 29.68 -9.66 -22.49
N SER A 304 31.00 -9.47 -22.60
CA SER A 304 32.01 -10.49 -22.38
C SER A 304 32.20 -10.87 -20.91
N ASP A 305 31.82 -10.00 -19.98
CA ASP A 305 31.96 -10.21 -18.54
C ASP A 305 30.65 -10.17 -17.76
N ALA A 306 30.70 -10.57 -16.49
CA ALA A 306 29.54 -10.60 -15.62
C ALA A 306 28.92 -9.20 -15.35
N PRO A 307 29.69 -8.17 -14.92
CA PRO A 307 29.14 -6.84 -14.65
C PRO A 307 28.46 -6.18 -15.87
N SER A 308 29.03 -6.29 -17.06
CA SER A 308 28.44 -5.73 -18.29
C SER A 308 27.12 -6.40 -18.67
N GLN A 309 27.02 -7.72 -18.49
CA GLN A 309 25.76 -8.44 -18.65
C GLN A 309 24.71 -8.00 -17.65
N GLU A 310 25.08 -7.75 -16.39
CA GLU A 310 24.16 -7.22 -15.37
C GLU A 310 23.66 -5.82 -15.72
N LEU A 311 24.55 -4.92 -16.15
CA LEU A 311 24.15 -3.60 -16.64
C LEU A 311 23.19 -3.69 -17.82
N ALA A 312 23.36 -4.69 -18.71
CA ALA A 312 22.43 -4.93 -19.79
C ALA A 312 21.04 -5.36 -19.28
N VAL A 313 20.98 -6.21 -18.24
CA VAL A 313 19.70 -6.53 -17.57
C VAL A 313 19.06 -5.28 -16.98
N LEU A 314 19.83 -4.42 -16.29
CA LEU A 314 19.32 -3.16 -15.74
C LEU A 314 18.79 -2.21 -16.84
N ALA A 315 19.50 -2.11 -17.96
CA ALA A 315 19.06 -1.31 -19.12
C ALA A 315 17.76 -1.87 -19.73
N LEU A 316 17.61 -3.20 -19.83
CA LEU A 316 16.37 -3.84 -20.26
C LEU A 316 15.19 -3.51 -19.33
N ILE A 317 15.40 -3.53 -18.01
CA ILE A 317 14.39 -3.12 -17.03
C ILE A 317 13.96 -1.67 -17.27
N ARG A 318 14.92 -0.76 -17.52
CA ARG A 318 14.60 0.65 -17.83
C ARG A 318 13.75 0.81 -19.07
N ILE A 319 14.10 0.11 -20.17
CA ILE A 319 13.30 0.15 -21.40
C ILE A 319 11.92 -0.43 -21.14
N ALA A 320 11.83 -1.57 -20.43
CA ALA A 320 10.56 -2.25 -20.18
C ALA A 320 9.58 -1.40 -19.37
N ARG A 321 10.09 -0.57 -18.44
CA ARG A 321 9.29 0.38 -17.67
C ARG A 321 8.57 1.41 -18.54
N ASP A 322 9.05 1.70 -19.74
CA ASP A 322 8.42 2.59 -20.70
C ASP A 322 7.67 1.78 -21.78
N ASP A 323 8.37 0.87 -22.45
CA ASP A 323 7.86 -0.03 -23.49
C ASP A 323 8.39 -1.48 -23.30
N PRO A 324 7.57 -2.36 -22.70
CA PRO A 324 7.92 -3.77 -22.50
C PRO A 324 8.18 -4.52 -23.81
N ARG A 325 7.49 -4.18 -24.90
CA ARG A 325 7.66 -4.87 -26.19
C ARG A 325 8.97 -4.48 -26.86
N ALA A 326 9.33 -3.19 -26.80
CA ALA A 326 10.66 -2.75 -27.24
C ALA A 326 11.78 -3.41 -26.42
N ALA A 327 11.60 -3.55 -25.10
CA ALA A 327 12.55 -4.27 -24.26
C ALA A 327 12.69 -5.75 -24.66
N ALA A 328 11.58 -6.42 -24.99
CA ALA A 328 11.61 -7.80 -25.47
C ALA A 328 12.42 -7.94 -26.77
N VAL A 329 12.27 -7.02 -27.73
CA VAL A 329 13.10 -7.00 -28.95
C VAL A 329 14.59 -6.86 -28.63
N TRP A 330 14.94 -6.01 -27.65
CA TRP A 330 16.32 -5.91 -27.19
C TRP A 330 16.81 -7.17 -26.48
N ALA A 331 15.97 -7.79 -25.64
CA ALA A 331 16.28 -9.03 -24.94
C ALA A 331 16.50 -10.19 -25.93
N ASP A 332 15.73 -10.26 -27.02
CA ASP A 332 15.96 -11.20 -28.12
C ASP A 332 17.32 -10.99 -28.79
N ARG A 333 17.67 -9.73 -29.08
CA ARG A 333 18.92 -9.37 -29.75
C ARG A 333 20.16 -9.73 -28.93
N ILE A 334 20.11 -9.56 -27.61
CA ILE A 334 21.28 -9.74 -26.75
C ILE A 334 21.28 -11.06 -25.97
N GLY A 335 20.14 -11.77 -25.90
CA GLY A 335 19.93 -12.90 -25.00
C GLY A 335 20.94 -14.03 -25.15
N ALA A 336 21.35 -14.36 -26.39
CA ALA A 336 22.36 -15.39 -26.65
C ALA A 336 23.77 -15.04 -26.15
N ARG A 337 24.03 -13.75 -25.86
CA ARG A 337 25.29 -13.26 -25.28
C ARG A 337 25.23 -13.16 -23.75
N LEU A 338 24.07 -13.38 -23.13
CA LEU A 338 23.91 -13.36 -21.68
C LEU A 338 24.11 -14.76 -21.11
N ALA A 339 24.72 -14.85 -19.93
CA ALA A 339 24.70 -16.09 -19.16
C ALA A 339 23.25 -16.51 -18.85
N PRO A 340 22.95 -17.82 -18.76
CA PRO A 340 21.57 -18.32 -18.61
C PRO A 340 20.79 -17.69 -17.45
N ALA A 341 21.42 -17.52 -16.28
CA ALA A 341 20.79 -16.88 -15.12
C ALA A 341 20.43 -15.39 -15.36
N ARG A 342 21.23 -14.65 -16.14
CA ARG A 342 20.99 -13.24 -16.48
C ARG A 342 19.94 -13.10 -17.58
N ALA A 343 19.93 -14.00 -18.55
CA ALA A 343 18.85 -14.10 -19.52
C ALA A 343 17.52 -14.40 -18.81
N ALA A 344 17.51 -15.31 -17.83
CA ALA A 344 16.35 -15.59 -17.01
C ALA A 344 15.89 -14.38 -16.19
N ALA A 345 16.81 -13.68 -15.52
CA ALA A 345 16.50 -12.45 -14.78
C ALA A 345 15.91 -11.36 -15.69
N ALA A 346 16.45 -11.18 -16.89
CA ALA A 346 15.92 -10.23 -17.87
C ALA A 346 14.49 -10.56 -18.28
N TRP A 347 14.24 -11.80 -18.73
CA TRP A 347 12.91 -12.23 -19.15
C TRP A 347 11.88 -12.20 -18.02
N ALA A 348 12.27 -12.57 -16.81
CA ALA A 348 11.39 -12.53 -15.64
C ALA A 348 10.98 -11.09 -15.28
N GLN A 349 11.93 -10.15 -15.30
CA GLN A 349 11.63 -8.74 -15.02
C GLN A 349 10.75 -8.11 -16.09
N LEU A 350 11.03 -8.40 -17.36
CA LEU A 350 10.16 -8.00 -18.49
C LEU A 350 8.75 -8.58 -18.31
N GLY A 351 8.65 -9.88 -17.97
CA GLY A 351 7.40 -10.57 -17.68
C GLY A 351 6.62 -9.92 -16.52
N GLY A 352 7.30 -9.55 -15.44
CA GLY A 352 6.68 -8.87 -14.29
C GLY A 352 6.10 -7.50 -14.65
N ILE A 353 6.86 -6.68 -15.39
CA ILE A 353 6.40 -5.38 -15.87
C ILE A 353 5.23 -5.54 -16.86
N ALA A 354 5.30 -6.53 -17.75
CA ALA A 354 4.24 -6.87 -18.70
C ALA A 354 2.96 -7.32 -18.00
N ALA A 355 3.07 -8.17 -16.98
CA ALA A 355 1.95 -8.67 -16.19
C ALA A 355 1.24 -7.53 -15.44
N ARG A 356 1.99 -6.58 -14.87
CA ARG A 356 1.45 -5.35 -14.25
C ARG A 356 0.71 -4.46 -15.24
N ARG A 357 1.06 -4.53 -16.53
CA ARG A 357 0.36 -3.85 -17.63
C ARG A 357 -0.72 -4.71 -18.29
N THR A 358 -1.00 -5.89 -17.75
CA THR A 358 -1.94 -6.89 -18.30
C THR A 358 -1.66 -7.28 -19.74
N LEU A 359 -0.39 -7.28 -20.16
CA LEU A 359 -0.01 -7.72 -21.51
C LEU A 359 -0.16 -9.25 -21.63
N PRO A 360 -0.80 -9.76 -22.71
CA PRO A 360 -0.97 -11.20 -22.91
C PRO A 360 0.36 -11.96 -23.06
N GLU A 361 1.42 -11.28 -23.49
CA GLU A 361 2.76 -11.85 -23.69
C GLU A 361 3.47 -12.19 -22.36
N ALA A 362 3.01 -11.65 -21.22
CA ALA A 362 3.71 -11.77 -19.94
C ALA A 362 3.98 -13.23 -19.54
N ALA A 363 2.99 -14.13 -19.70
CA ALA A 363 3.15 -15.54 -19.37
C ALA A 363 4.20 -16.23 -20.26
N ASP A 364 4.32 -15.81 -21.52
CA ASP A 364 5.35 -16.32 -22.43
C ASP A 364 6.74 -15.88 -22.00
N TRP A 365 6.90 -14.61 -21.65
CA TRP A 365 8.19 -14.08 -21.19
C TRP A 365 8.65 -14.75 -19.89
N PHE A 366 7.73 -15.10 -18.99
CA PHE A 366 8.07 -15.93 -17.83
C PHE A 366 8.49 -17.35 -18.20
N ARG A 367 7.82 -18.01 -19.16
CA ARG A 367 8.28 -19.33 -19.65
C ARG A 367 9.68 -19.27 -20.25
N ARG A 368 10.00 -18.18 -20.95
CA ARG A 368 11.36 -17.95 -21.47
C ARG A 368 12.38 -17.76 -20.36
N ALA A 369 11.99 -17.10 -19.27
CA ALA A 369 12.84 -16.98 -18.09
C ALA A 369 13.12 -18.35 -17.46
N ASP A 370 12.07 -19.15 -17.23
CA ASP A 370 12.18 -20.50 -16.67
C ASP A 370 12.99 -21.43 -17.59
N ALA A 371 12.83 -21.31 -18.91
CA ALA A 371 13.60 -22.09 -19.88
C ALA A 371 15.09 -21.69 -19.91
N ALA A 372 15.40 -20.41 -19.73
CA ALA A 372 16.77 -19.93 -19.68
C ALA A 372 17.48 -20.42 -18.41
N SER A 373 16.82 -20.36 -17.25
CA SER A 373 17.36 -20.91 -16.00
C SER A 373 16.23 -21.13 -14.98
N PRO A 374 15.82 -22.39 -14.74
CA PRO A 374 14.75 -22.71 -13.79
C PRO A 374 15.07 -22.29 -12.35
N ASP A 375 16.35 -22.33 -11.99
CA ASP A 375 16.85 -22.07 -10.63
C ASP A 375 17.33 -20.63 -10.44
N ALA A 376 17.11 -19.74 -11.42
CA ALA A 376 17.50 -18.35 -11.29
C ALA A 376 16.83 -17.70 -10.08
N ARG A 377 17.60 -16.97 -9.27
CA ARG A 377 17.07 -16.22 -8.13
C ARG A 377 16.28 -15.00 -8.61
N LEU A 378 14.98 -14.98 -8.35
CA LEU A 378 14.06 -13.91 -8.73
C LEU A 378 13.47 -13.22 -7.48
N PRO A 379 13.16 -11.92 -7.54
CA PRO A 379 12.46 -11.24 -6.44
C PRO A 379 11.05 -11.80 -6.25
N ASP A 380 10.56 -11.86 -5.01
CA ASP A 380 9.21 -12.36 -4.70
C ASP A 380 8.11 -11.59 -5.45
N ASP A 381 8.25 -10.26 -5.62
CA ASP A 381 7.27 -9.48 -6.40
C ASP A 381 7.20 -9.96 -7.86
N VAL A 382 8.33 -10.32 -8.46
CA VAL A 382 8.38 -10.86 -9.82
C VAL A 382 7.73 -12.24 -9.88
N LEU A 383 7.99 -13.12 -8.90
CA LEU A 383 7.36 -14.44 -8.78
C LEU A 383 5.85 -14.34 -8.54
N VAL A 384 5.40 -13.36 -7.77
CA VAL A 384 3.98 -13.05 -7.55
C VAL A 384 3.32 -12.65 -8.87
N TRP A 385 3.97 -11.80 -9.67
CA TRP A 385 3.45 -11.43 -10.99
C TRP A 385 3.55 -12.57 -12.02
N GLN A 386 4.52 -13.48 -11.87
CA GLN A 386 4.58 -14.73 -12.62
C GLN A 386 3.38 -15.63 -12.33
N ALA A 387 3.06 -15.83 -11.05
CA ALA A 387 1.90 -16.59 -10.62
C ALA A 387 0.59 -15.98 -11.18
N ARG A 388 0.44 -14.64 -11.13
CA ARG A 388 -0.71 -13.94 -11.72
C ARG A 388 -0.79 -14.10 -13.24
N ALA A 389 0.33 -13.96 -13.95
CA ALA A 389 0.37 -14.16 -15.40
C ALA A 389 -0.01 -15.60 -15.77
N ALA A 390 0.50 -16.58 -15.02
CA ALA A 390 0.17 -17.99 -15.18
C ALA A 390 -1.33 -18.27 -14.94
N LEU A 391 -1.93 -17.70 -13.88
CA LEU A 391 -3.37 -17.78 -13.61
C LEU A 391 -4.21 -17.24 -14.78
N ARG A 392 -3.88 -16.04 -15.30
CA ARG A 392 -4.56 -15.46 -16.48
C ARG A 392 -4.44 -16.38 -17.70
N ALA A 393 -3.24 -16.92 -17.94
CA ALA A 393 -2.98 -17.80 -19.08
C ALA A 393 -3.59 -19.21 -18.92
N GLY A 394 -3.93 -19.65 -17.70
CA GLY A 394 -4.34 -21.03 -17.42
C GLY A 394 -3.17 -22.00 -17.33
N ASP A 395 -1.97 -21.48 -17.09
CA ASP A 395 -0.73 -22.26 -16.97
C ASP A 395 -0.54 -22.74 -15.52
N TRP A 396 -1.25 -23.81 -15.15
CA TRP A 396 -1.16 -24.37 -13.79
C TRP A 396 0.24 -24.89 -13.44
N LYS A 397 1.04 -25.29 -14.44
CA LYS A 397 2.44 -25.71 -14.25
C LYS A 397 3.30 -24.50 -13.92
N GLY A 398 3.23 -23.43 -14.71
CA GLY A 398 3.93 -22.18 -14.47
C GLY A 398 3.55 -21.53 -13.14
N LEU A 399 2.27 -21.61 -12.76
CA LEU A 399 1.79 -21.16 -11.46
C LEU A 399 2.49 -21.89 -10.30
N ARG A 400 2.56 -23.22 -10.38
CA ARG A 400 3.25 -24.02 -9.35
C ARG A 400 4.73 -23.70 -9.28
N ILE A 401 5.41 -23.58 -10.43
CA ILE A 401 6.83 -23.20 -10.50
C ILE A 401 7.06 -21.85 -9.80
N ALA A 402 6.21 -20.86 -10.08
CA ALA A 402 6.32 -19.53 -9.48
C ALA A 402 6.17 -19.59 -7.95
N ILE A 403 5.13 -20.28 -7.45
CA ILE A 403 4.87 -20.37 -6.01
C ILE A 403 5.93 -21.18 -5.28
N ASP A 404 6.40 -22.29 -5.84
CA ASP A 404 7.42 -23.15 -5.22
C ASP A 404 8.78 -22.43 -5.09
N ARG A 405 9.00 -21.34 -5.84
CA ARG A 405 10.22 -20.50 -5.80
C ARG A 405 10.10 -19.26 -4.91
N MET A 406 8.91 -18.94 -4.41
CA MET A 406 8.71 -17.81 -3.49
C MET A 406 9.46 -18.06 -2.18
N SER A 407 9.85 -16.98 -1.49
CA SER A 407 10.34 -17.09 -0.11
C SER A 407 9.30 -17.77 0.79
N PRO A 408 9.70 -18.43 1.89
CA PRO A 408 8.75 -19.09 2.78
C PRO A 408 7.65 -18.17 3.31
N GLY A 409 7.99 -16.91 3.60
CA GLY A 409 7.01 -15.90 4.06
C GLY A 409 6.00 -15.54 2.98
N MET A 410 6.46 -15.35 1.73
CA MET A 410 5.55 -15.07 0.61
C MET A 410 4.70 -16.28 0.26
N ALA A 411 5.28 -17.48 0.20
CA ALA A 411 4.53 -18.72 -0.08
C ALA A 411 3.46 -19.05 0.97
N ALA A 412 3.60 -18.53 2.20
CA ALA A 412 2.64 -18.68 3.29
C ALA A 412 1.43 -17.71 3.18
N ASP A 413 1.45 -16.73 2.27
CA ASP A 413 0.29 -15.86 2.03
C ASP A 413 -0.92 -16.73 1.62
N PRO A 414 -2.11 -16.52 2.22
CA PRO A 414 -3.29 -17.33 1.93
C PRO A 414 -3.66 -17.41 0.44
N ALA A 415 -3.37 -16.37 -0.35
CA ALA A 415 -3.59 -16.39 -1.79
C ALA A 415 -2.77 -17.49 -2.47
N TRP A 416 -1.47 -17.57 -2.16
CA TRP A 416 -0.57 -18.53 -2.79
C TRP A 416 -0.75 -19.93 -2.23
N VAL A 417 -1.11 -20.07 -0.96
CA VAL A 417 -1.53 -21.37 -0.41
C VAL A 417 -2.77 -21.90 -1.15
N TYR A 418 -3.79 -21.06 -1.34
CA TYR A 418 -5.00 -21.42 -2.09
C TYR A 418 -4.70 -21.83 -3.53
N TRP A 419 -3.97 -20.98 -4.26
CA TRP A 419 -3.67 -21.23 -5.67
C TRP A 419 -2.72 -22.42 -5.87
N ARG A 420 -1.79 -22.66 -4.95
CA ARG A 420 -0.95 -23.87 -4.94
C ARG A 420 -1.79 -25.12 -4.71
N ALA A 421 -2.72 -25.09 -3.75
CA ALA A 421 -3.63 -26.20 -3.51
C ALA A 421 -4.44 -26.54 -4.77
N ARG A 422 -5.01 -25.53 -5.44
CA ARG A 422 -5.71 -25.68 -6.73
C ARG A 422 -4.81 -26.26 -7.82
N ALA A 423 -3.55 -25.82 -7.91
CA ALA A 423 -2.61 -26.28 -8.93
C ALA A 423 -2.21 -27.76 -8.75
N ILE A 424 -2.03 -28.22 -7.50
CA ILE A 424 -1.59 -29.60 -7.21
C ILE A 424 -2.77 -30.58 -7.04
N GLN A 425 -4.00 -30.10 -6.89
CA GLN A 425 -5.19 -30.91 -6.63
C GLN A 425 -5.33 -32.12 -7.57
N PRO A 426 -5.11 -32.02 -8.90
CA PRO A 426 -5.26 -33.17 -9.78
C PRO A 426 -4.20 -34.27 -9.56
N GLN A 427 -3.02 -33.92 -9.03
CA GLN A 427 -1.93 -34.88 -8.80
C GLN A 427 -1.79 -35.32 -7.34
N SER A 428 -2.23 -34.49 -6.39
CA SER A 428 -2.03 -34.70 -4.95
C SER A 428 -3.21 -34.14 -4.15
N PRO A 429 -4.41 -34.75 -4.25
CA PRO A 429 -5.64 -34.21 -3.68
C PRO A 429 -5.61 -34.07 -2.16
N GLU A 430 -5.01 -35.02 -1.43
CA GLU A 430 -4.92 -34.92 0.04
C GLU A 430 -3.99 -33.79 0.47
N ARG A 431 -2.86 -33.62 -0.22
CA ARG A 431 -1.96 -32.48 0.03
C ARG A 431 -2.62 -31.14 -0.28
N ALA A 432 -3.43 -31.07 -1.34
CA ALA A 432 -4.24 -29.89 -1.64
C ALA A 432 -5.23 -29.59 -0.49
N LYS A 433 -5.95 -30.60 0.02
CA LYS A 433 -6.86 -30.43 1.16
C LYS A 433 -6.14 -29.96 2.43
N GLU A 434 -4.93 -30.45 2.71
CA GLU A 434 -4.12 -29.96 3.83
C GLU A 434 -3.80 -28.48 3.72
N LEU A 435 -3.36 -28.02 2.54
CA LEU A 435 -3.10 -26.60 2.27
C LEU A 435 -4.38 -25.75 2.43
N LEU A 436 -5.53 -26.24 1.94
CA LEU A 436 -6.80 -25.54 2.11
C LEU A 436 -7.20 -25.46 3.59
N ARG A 437 -7.02 -26.54 4.36
CA ARG A 437 -7.32 -26.56 5.81
C ARG A 437 -6.47 -25.56 6.58
N SER A 438 -5.20 -25.33 6.19
CA SER A 438 -4.32 -24.41 6.90
C SER A 438 -4.70 -22.94 6.76
N ILE A 439 -5.52 -22.58 5.76
CA ILE A 439 -6.01 -21.21 5.55
C ILE A 439 -7.50 -21.03 5.81
N ALA A 440 -8.24 -22.11 6.06
CA ALA A 440 -9.68 -22.09 6.37
C ALA A 440 -9.98 -21.75 7.84
N GLY A 441 -9.11 -20.98 8.49
CA GLY A 441 -9.21 -20.60 9.91
C GLY A 441 -9.84 -19.23 10.15
N ASP A 442 -9.89 -18.36 9.15
CA ASP A 442 -10.54 -17.04 9.21
C ASP A 442 -11.63 -16.89 8.15
N GLN A 443 -12.16 -15.68 8.00
CA GLN A 443 -13.21 -15.36 7.01
C GLN A 443 -12.71 -14.45 5.89
N SER A 444 -11.41 -14.50 5.60
CA SER A 444 -10.81 -13.81 4.46
C SER A 444 -11.29 -14.42 3.14
N PHE A 445 -11.10 -13.68 2.04
CA PHE A 445 -11.52 -14.10 0.70
C PHE A 445 -11.04 -15.52 0.33
N TYR A 446 -9.76 -15.83 0.57
CA TYR A 446 -9.20 -17.14 0.24
C TYR A 446 -9.56 -18.22 1.25
N ALA A 447 -9.77 -17.87 2.53
CA ALA A 447 -10.31 -18.81 3.50
C ALA A 447 -11.73 -19.25 3.12
N LEU A 448 -12.59 -18.33 2.68
CA LEU A 448 -13.94 -18.63 2.19
C LEU A 448 -13.93 -19.54 0.96
N LEU A 449 -13.05 -19.29 -0.01
CA LEU A 449 -12.88 -20.19 -1.16
C LEU A 449 -12.33 -21.57 -0.74
N ALA A 450 -11.43 -21.61 0.24
CA ALA A 450 -10.91 -22.86 0.79
C ALA A 450 -11.99 -23.65 1.54
N HIS A 451 -12.90 -22.99 2.25
CA HIS A 451 -14.07 -23.63 2.85
C HIS A 451 -14.91 -24.35 1.79
N GLU A 452 -15.24 -23.66 0.70
CA GLU A 452 -16.01 -24.26 -0.39
C GLU A 452 -15.27 -25.44 -1.05
N ASP A 453 -13.98 -25.31 -1.33
CA ASP A 453 -13.17 -26.38 -1.94
C ASP A 453 -12.99 -27.60 -1.00
N LEU A 454 -13.17 -27.41 0.31
CA LEU A 454 -13.25 -28.47 1.31
C LEU A 454 -14.66 -29.05 1.50
N GLY A 455 -15.66 -28.58 0.74
CA GLY A 455 -17.06 -28.97 0.88
C GLY A 455 -17.73 -28.42 2.13
N ARG A 456 -17.19 -27.36 2.72
CA ARG A 456 -17.74 -26.71 3.93
C ARG A 456 -18.60 -25.51 3.49
N PRO A 457 -19.87 -25.44 3.90
CA PRO A 457 -20.70 -24.28 3.59
C PRO A 457 -20.15 -23.02 4.27
N ILE A 458 -20.28 -21.86 3.61
CA ILE A 458 -20.01 -20.56 4.24
C ILE A 458 -21.22 -20.20 5.10
N THR A 459 -21.07 -20.34 6.41
CA THR A 459 -22.08 -19.98 7.42
C THR A 459 -21.49 -19.02 8.45
N VAL A 460 -22.37 -18.33 9.17
CA VAL A 460 -21.96 -17.52 10.33
C VAL A 460 -21.72 -18.45 11.53
N PRO A 461 -20.56 -18.38 12.20
CA PRO A 461 -20.30 -19.11 13.44
C PRO A 461 -21.32 -18.80 14.56
N PRO A 462 -21.45 -19.69 15.56
CA PRO A 462 -22.28 -19.44 16.73
C PRO A 462 -21.95 -18.10 17.39
N ARG A 463 -22.99 -17.35 17.77
CA ARG A 463 -22.87 -16.04 18.39
C ARG A 463 -22.55 -16.19 19.88
N ALA A 464 -21.47 -15.54 20.34
CA ALA A 464 -21.17 -15.39 21.76
C ALA A 464 -22.26 -14.57 22.47
N PRO A 465 -22.51 -14.80 23.77
CA PRO A 465 -23.46 -13.98 24.53
C PRO A 465 -23.12 -12.49 24.44
N ALA A 466 -24.12 -11.62 24.36
CA ALA A 466 -23.85 -10.18 24.32
C ALA A 466 -23.13 -9.72 25.61
N PRO A 467 -22.17 -8.77 25.54
CA PRO A 467 -21.59 -8.12 26.71
C PRO A 467 -22.66 -7.42 27.54
N GLY A 468 -22.65 -7.64 28.86
CA GLY A 468 -23.51 -6.93 29.81
C GLY A 468 -22.97 -5.53 30.13
N ASP A 469 -23.81 -4.67 30.72
CA ASP A 469 -23.42 -3.28 30.99
C ASP A 469 -22.22 -3.13 31.93
N ALA A 470 -22.07 -4.05 32.89
CA ALA A 470 -20.90 -4.07 33.78
C ALA A 470 -19.58 -4.35 33.04
N GLU A 471 -19.63 -5.09 31.93
CA GLU A 471 -18.45 -5.40 31.11
C GLU A 471 -18.11 -4.25 30.15
N VAL A 472 -19.13 -3.49 29.74
CA VAL A 472 -19.01 -2.35 28.83
C VAL A 472 -18.57 -1.07 29.58
N ALA A 473 -19.03 -0.88 30.83
CA ALA A 473 -18.80 0.33 31.62
C ALA A 473 -17.32 0.76 31.75
N PRO A 474 -16.34 -0.14 31.95
CA PRO A 474 -14.93 0.25 32.07
C PRO A 474 -14.37 1.00 30.87
N PHE A 475 -14.89 0.78 29.67
CA PHE A 475 -14.44 1.48 28.46
C PHE A 475 -14.90 2.94 28.43
N GLY A 476 -16.00 3.28 29.12
CA GLY A 476 -16.46 4.65 29.30
C GLY A 476 -15.57 5.49 30.22
N SER A 477 -14.83 4.85 31.12
CA SER A 477 -13.93 5.51 32.07
C SER A 477 -12.46 5.46 31.64
N ASN A 478 -12.15 4.93 30.45
CA ASN A 478 -10.77 4.81 29.96
C ASN A 478 -10.31 6.13 29.29
N GLY A 479 -9.27 6.76 29.84
CA GLY A 479 -8.75 8.04 29.34
C GLY A 479 -8.24 8.01 27.89
N GLY A 480 -7.64 6.90 27.44
CA GLY A 480 -7.22 6.75 26.04
C GLY A 480 -8.40 6.63 25.08
N ILE A 481 -9.48 5.95 25.50
CA ILE A 481 -10.72 5.90 24.73
C ILE A 481 -11.41 7.26 24.70
N ALA A 482 -11.43 7.99 25.82
CA ALA A 482 -11.95 9.35 25.87
C ALA A 482 -11.20 10.27 24.89
N ARG A 483 -9.86 10.22 24.84
CA ARG A 483 -9.07 10.91 23.82
C ARG A 483 -9.40 10.46 22.40
N SER A 484 -9.57 9.16 22.17
CA SER A 484 -10.01 8.66 20.86
C SER A 484 -11.33 9.28 20.41
N LEU A 485 -12.33 9.34 21.29
CA LEU A 485 -13.64 9.92 20.96
C LEU A 485 -13.53 11.43 20.71
N ARG A 486 -12.70 12.12 21.50
CA ARG A 486 -12.40 13.54 21.28
C ARG A 486 -11.79 13.79 19.89
N PHE A 487 -10.85 12.95 19.46
CA PHE A 487 -10.28 13.05 18.12
C PHE A 487 -11.29 12.75 17.01
N TYR A 488 -12.24 11.84 17.21
CA TYR A 488 -13.35 11.68 16.26
C TYR A 488 -14.20 12.94 16.14
N ALA A 489 -14.50 13.61 17.27
CA ALA A 489 -15.25 14.86 17.28
C ALA A 489 -14.51 16.00 16.55
N LEU A 490 -13.16 15.98 16.57
CA LEU A 490 -12.30 16.92 15.84
C LEU A 490 -12.03 16.51 14.37
N ASN A 491 -12.63 15.41 13.89
CA ASN A 491 -12.33 14.81 12.59
C ASN A 491 -10.84 14.42 12.40
N LEU A 492 -10.13 14.15 13.50
CA LEU A 492 -8.73 13.72 13.55
C LEU A 492 -8.65 12.18 13.63
N ARG A 493 -9.14 11.51 12.59
CA ARG A 493 -9.32 10.05 12.60
C ARG A 493 -8.02 9.27 12.84
N PHE A 494 -6.88 9.70 12.32
CA PHE A 494 -5.63 8.95 12.50
C PHE A 494 -5.20 8.88 13.97
N GLU A 495 -5.33 9.99 14.68
CA GLU A 495 -5.08 10.13 16.11
C GLU A 495 -6.10 9.33 16.92
N ALA A 496 -7.38 9.41 16.54
CA ALA A 496 -8.45 8.62 17.15
C ALA A 496 -8.16 7.11 17.08
N ILE A 497 -7.85 6.61 15.89
CA ILE A 497 -7.50 5.20 15.65
C ILE A 497 -6.32 4.76 16.49
N ARG A 498 -5.29 5.60 16.59
CA ARG A 498 -4.08 5.31 17.35
C ARG A 498 -4.38 5.14 18.83
N GLU A 499 -5.09 6.09 19.43
CA GLU A 499 -5.49 6.01 20.84
C GLU A 499 -6.36 4.78 21.11
N TRP A 500 -7.37 4.53 20.26
CA TRP A 500 -8.22 3.35 20.41
C TRP A 500 -7.42 2.05 20.35
N ASN A 501 -6.64 1.86 19.29
CA ASN A 501 -5.89 0.62 19.07
C ASN A 501 -4.88 0.37 20.19
N TRP A 502 -4.34 1.43 20.79
CA TRP A 502 -3.44 1.33 21.93
C TRP A 502 -4.10 0.69 23.14
N GLN A 503 -5.35 1.05 23.42
CA GLN A 503 -6.14 0.50 24.54
C GLN A 503 -6.61 -0.94 24.29
N MET A 504 -6.64 -1.39 23.04
CA MET A 504 -7.09 -2.74 22.69
C MET A 504 -6.01 -3.82 22.90
N ARG A 505 -4.74 -3.46 23.18
CA ARG A 505 -3.67 -4.44 23.36
C ARG A 505 -3.88 -5.27 24.62
N GLY A 506 -3.64 -6.57 24.51
CA GLY A 506 -3.72 -7.51 25.64
C GLY A 506 -5.14 -7.81 26.13
N LEU A 507 -6.18 -7.24 25.52
CA LEU A 507 -7.57 -7.55 25.86
C LEU A 507 -7.92 -8.98 25.44
N THR A 508 -8.72 -9.65 26.26
CA THR A 508 -9.33 -10.94 25.93
C THR A 508 -10.44 -10.77 24.90
N ASP A 509 -10.88 -11.86 24.27
CA ASP A 509 -12.01 -11.84 23.35
C ASP A 509 -13.27 -11.24 23.98
N ARG A 510 -13.57 -11.61 25.22
CA ARG A 510 -14.72 -11.06 25.96
C ARG A 510 -14.61 -9.55 26.12
N GLN A 511 -13.42 -9.05 26.48
CA GLN A 511 -13.17 -7.61 26.60
C GLN A 511 -13.21 -6.90 25.25
N LEU A 512 -12.74 -7.53 24.17
CA LEU A 512 -12.82 -6.99 22.82
C LEU A 512 -14.28 -6.89 22.33
N LEU A 513 -15.14 -7.87 22.64
CA LEU A 513 -16.57 -7.78 22.36
C LEU A 513 -17.22 -6.66 23.17
N ALA A 514 -16.87 -6.49 24.44
CA ALA A 514 -17.37 -5.39 25.27
C ALA A 514 -16.90 -4.01 24.75
N ALA A 515 -15.64 -3.89 24.30
CA ALA A 515 -15.12 -2.69 23.64
C ALA A 515 -15.83 -2.40 22.31
N ALA A 516 -16.12 -3.46 21.54
CA ALA A 516 -16.85 -3.34 20.28
C ALA A 516 -18.29 -2.84 20.51
N GLU A 517 -18.96 -3.38 21.53
CA GLU A 517 -20.29 -2.92 21.93
C GLU A 517 -20.27 -1.48 22.45
N TYR A 518 -19.26 -1.09 23.24
CA TYR A 518 -19.06 0.30 23.65
C TYR A 518 -18.97 1.23 22.42
N ALA A 519 -18.07 0.93 21.47
CA ALA A 519 -17.91 1.71 20.25
C ALA A 519 -19.20 1.80 19.43
N ARG A 520 -19.96 0.71 19.32
CA ARG A 520 -21.25 0.67 18.63
C ARG A 520 -22.26 1.60 19.29
N ARG A 521 -22.35 1.61 20.63
CA ARG A 521 -23.22 2.52 21.39
C ARG A 521 -22.84 3.99 21.21
N GLN A 522 -21.54 4.28 21.02
CA GLN A 522 -21.04 5.63 20.72
C GLN A 522 -21.19 6.04 19.24
N GLY A 523 -21.72 5.17 18.37
CA GLY A 523 -21.82 5.44 16.93
C GLY A 523 -20.48 5.40 16.18
N ILE A 524 -19.40 4.93 16.82
CA ILE A 524 -18.07 4.80 16.21
C ILE A 524 -17.92 3.39 15.63
N TYR A 525 -18.63 3.17 14.53
CA TYR A 525 -18.81 1.87 13.90
C TYR A 525 -17.52 1.22 13.42
N ASP A 526 -16.55 2.00 12.94
CA ASP A 526 -15.27 1.45 12.49
C ASP A 526 -14.45 0.84 13.63
N ARG A 527 -14.56 1.39 14.85
CA ARG A 527 -13.94 0.86 16.07
C ARG A 527 -14.66 -0.37 16.58
N ALA A 528 -15.99 -0.40 16.48
CA ALA A 528 -16.79 -1.58 16.81
C ALA A 528 -16.34 -2.79 15.98
N ILE A 529 -16.26 -2.60 14.65
CA ILE A 529 -15.77 -3.63 13.72
C ILE A 529 -14.34 -4.02 14.06
N ALA A 530 -13.43 -3.06 14.22
CA ALA A 530 -12.02 -3.33 14.46
C ALA A 530 -11.77 -4.10 15.77
N ALA A 531 -12.53 -3.83 16.83
CA ALA A 531 -12.42 -4.57 18.08
C ALA A 531 -12.97 -6.01 17.93
N ALA A 532 -14.15 -6.17 17.30
CA ALA A 532 -14.76 -7.48 17.09
C ALA A 532 -13.95 -8.38 16.12
N GLU A 533 -13.28 -7.80 15.11
CA GLU A 533 -12.41 -8.53 14.17
C GLU A 533 -11.19 -9.16 14.87
N ARG A 534 -10.79 -8.66 16.05
CA ARG A 534 -9.60 -9.14 16.78
C ARG A 534 -9.85 -10.39 17.61
N THR A 535 -11.11 -10.79 17.81
CA THR A 535 -11.42 -11.99 18.60
C THR A 535 -11.01 -13.27 17.86
N ARG A 536 -10.71 -14.34 18.59
CA ARG A 536 -10.20 -15.60 18.02
C ARG A 536 -11.12 -16.79 18.28
N ASP A 537 -11.69 -16.87 19.48
CA ASP A 537 -12.47 -17.99 19.97
C ASP A 537 -13.93 -17.59 20.25
N GLU A 538 -14.18 -16.37 20.78
CA GLU A 538 -15.54 -15.84 20.98
C GLU A 538 -15.91 -14.86 19.86
N HIS A 539 -16.97 -15.14 19.12
CA HIS A 539 -17.36 -14.33 17.97
C HIS A 539 -18.78 -13.75 18.10
N ASP A 540 -18.93 -12.48 17.77
CA ASP A 540 -20.23 -11.88 17.46
C ASP A 540 -20.19 -11.26 16.06
N TYR A 541 -20.76 -11.96 15.09
CA TYR A 541 -20.80 -11.49 13.70
C TYR A 541 -21.74 -10.30 13.50
N SER A 542 -22.69 -10.06 14.41
CA SER A 542 -23.46 -8.82 14.39
C SER A 542 -22.62 -7.59 14.74
N LEU A 543 -21.45 -7.78 15.38
CA LEU A 543 -20.46 -6.72 15.65
C LEU A 543 -19.35 -6.66 14.58
N ARG A 544 -18.92 -7.81 14.02
CA ARG A 544 -17.94 -7.85 12.90
C ARG A 544 -18.52 -7.33 11.58
N TYR A 545 -19.80 -7.60 11.36
CA TYR A 545 -20.60 -7.25 10.20
C TYR A 545 -21.84 -6.47 10.63
N ILE A 546 -21.62 -5.35 11.35
CA ILE A 546 -22.70 -4.42 11.70
C ILE A 546 -23.44 -3.94 10.45
N SER A 547 -24.72 -3.62 10.62
CA SER A 547 -25.61 -3.16 9.56
C SER A 547 -26.39 -1.90 9.99
N PRO A 548 -25.72 -0.78 10.32
CA PRO A 548 -26.40 0.48 10.56
C PRO A 548 -27.12 0.95 9.29
N PHE A 549 -28.08 1.85 9.43
CA PHE A 549 -28.87 2.40 8.31
C PHE A 549 -29.67 1.34 7.52
N ARG A 550 -30.05 0.23 8.17
CA ARG A 550 -30.68 -0.94 7.52
C ARG A 550 -31.86 -0.59 6.63
N ASP A 551 -32.84 0.10 7.18
CA ASP A 551 -34.04 0.42 6.42
C ASP A 551 -33.71 1.27 5.17
N LEU A 552 -32.70 2.14 5.25
CA LEU A 552 -32.27 2.96 4.13
C LEU A 552 -31.55 2.12 3.05
N VAL A 553 -30.56 1.32 3.47
CA VAL A 553 -29.78 0.48 2.54
C VAL A 553 -30.67 -0.54 1.85
N GLU A 554 -31.54 -1.23 2.60
CA GLU A 554 -32.44 -2.26 2.04
C GLU A 554 -33.46 -1.66 1.08
N ARG A 555 -34.04 -0.49 1.39
CA ARG A 555 -34.95 0.21 0.47
C ARG A 555 -34.26 0.59 -0.84
N GLN A 556 -33.10 1.24 -0.77
CA GLN A 556 -32.38 1.72 -1.96
C GLN A 556 -31.88 0.55 -2.82
N ALA A 557 -31.31 -0.48 -2.20
CA ALA A 557 -30.87 -1.68 -2.90
C ALA A 557 -32.04 -2.39 -3.61
N SER A 558 -33.18 -2.55 -2.92
CA SER A 558 -34.37 -3.20 -3.50
C SER A 558 -34.95 -2.42 -4.69
N GLN A 559 -35.03 -1.09 -4.59
CA GLN A 559 -35.52 -0.23 -5.69
C GLN A 559 -34.67 -0.35 -6.96
N LEU A 560 -33.38 -0.60 -6.81
CA LEU A 560 -32.43 -0.73 -7.92
C LEU A 560 -32.13 -2.19 -8.31
N SER A 561 -32.85 -3.17 -7.72
CA SER A 561 -32.58 -4.60 -7.92
C SER A 561 -31.11 -4.98 -7.66
N LEU A 562 -30.53 -4.41 -6.60
CA LEU A 562 -29.20 -4.74 -6.10
C LEU A 562 -29.34 -5.67 -4.89
N ASP A 563 -28.39 -6.60 -4.74
CA ASP A 563 -28.27 -7.41 -3.52
C ASP A 563 -27.90 -6.51 -2.32
N PRO A 564 -28.75 -6.38 -1.27
CA PRO A 564 -28.44 -5.57 -0.09
C PRO A 564 -27.15 -6.00 0.61
N ALA A 565 -26.82 -7.30 0.61
CA ALA A 565 -25.59 -7.80 1.21
C ALA A 565 -24.36 -7.31 0.43
N TRP A 566 -24.45 -7.15 -0.89
CA TRP A 566 -23.38 -6.58 -1.70
C TRP A 566 -23.19 -5.09 -1.42
N VAL A 567 -24.28 -4.33 -1.30
CA VAL A 567 -24.21 -2.90 -0.90
C VAL A 567 -23.56 -2.76 0.48
N TYR A 568 -23.96 -3.58 1.45
CA TYR A 568 -23.34 -3.61 2.78
C TYR A 568 -21.84 -4.00 2.72
N GLY A 569 -21.50 -4.99 1.91
CA GLY A 569 -20.11 -5.41 1.70
C GLY A 569 -19.23 -4.29 1.14
N LEU A 570 -19.79 -3.46 0.26
CA LEU A 570 -19.17 -2.26 -0.30
C LEU A 570 -19.03 -1.16 0.75
N VAL A 571 -20.13 -0.74 1.41
CA VAL A 571 -20.12 0.31 2.44
C VAL A 571 -19.11 -0.02 3.56
N ARG A 572 -19.07 -1.28 4.00
CA ARG A 572 -18.11 -1.77 5.00
C ARG A 572 -16.66 -1.57 4.56
N GLN A 573 -16.38 -1.77 3.27
CA GLN A 573 -15.04 -1.61 2.72
C GLN A 573 -14.68 -0.14 2.48
N GLU A 574 -15.64 0.68 2.04
CA GLU A 574 -15.43 2.10 1.74
C GLU A 574 -15.24 2.95 2.98
N SER A 575 -16.16 2.87 3.93
CA SER A 575 -16.23 3.81 5.05
C SER A 575 -16.17 3.15 6.42
N ARG A 576 -16.31 1.82 6.49
CA ARG A 576 -16.61 1.11 7.74
C ARG A 576 -17.82 1.74 8.46
N PHE A 577 -18.81 2.20 7.69
CA PHE A 577 -20.04 2.87 8.13
C PHE A 577 -19.87 4.25 8.77
N MET A 578 -18.74 4.93 8.56
CA MET A 578 -18.55 6.30 9.03
C MET A 578 -19.15 7.29 8.02
N PRO A 579 -20.25 8.01 8.34
CA PRO A 579 -20.96 8.83 7.36
C PRO A 579 -20.23 10.10 6.95
N SER A 580 -19.38 10.67 7.81
CA SER A 580 -18.66 11.92 7.54
C SER A 580 -17.22 11.72 7.03
N VAL A 581 -16.83 10.49 6.66
CA VAL A 581 -15.45 10.20 6.24
C VAL A 581 -15.18 10.73 4.84
N ARG A 582 -14.03 11.39 4.67
CA ARG A 582 -13.53 11.87 3.38
C ARG A 582 -12.15 11.30 3.09
N SER A 583 -11.93 10.81 1.87
CA SER A 583 -10.62 10.37 1.42
C SER A 583 -9.73 11.58 1.07
N SER A 584 -8.42 11.34 0.96
CA SER A 584 -7.46 12.39 0.56
C SER A 584 -7.68 12.92 -0.86
N VAL A 585 -8.37 12.16 -1.71
CA VAL A 585 -8.72 12.55 -3.09
C VAL A 585 -10.15 13.10 -3.20
N GLY A 586 -10.86 13.22 -2.09
CA GLY A 586 -12.17 13.88 -2.00
C GLY A 586 -13.40 12.98 -2.08
N ALA A 587 -13.22 11.65 -2.11
CA ALA A 587 -14.33 10.70 -1.99
C ALA A 587 -15.04 10.89 -0.65
N ALA A 588 -16.37 10.84 -0.61
CA ALA A 588 -17.13 11.25 0.58
C ALA A 588 -18.20 10.23 0.99
N GLY A 589 -18.41 10.14 2.30
CA GLY A 589 -19.52 9.45 2.93
C GLY A 589 -19.44 7.92 2.95
N LEU A 590 -20.57 7.30 3.29
CA LEU A 590 -20.72 5.86 3.53
C LEU A 590 -20.22 4.98 2.37
N MET A 591 -20.49 5.39 1.13
CA MET A 591 -20.12 4.69 -0.10
C MET A 591 -18.97 5.37 -0.85
N GLN A 592 -18.27 6.33 -0.21
CA GLN A 592 -17.11 7.04 -0.77
C GLN A 592 -17.33 7.52 -2.22
N VAL A 593 -18.43 8.22 -2.46
CA VAL A 593 -18.76 8.73 -3.79
C VAL A 593 -17.88 9.96 -4.09
N MET A 594 -17.28 10.01 -5.28
CA MET A 594 -16.52 11.17 -5.75
C MET A 594 -17.47 12.32 -6.12
N PRO A 595 -17.12 13.60 -5.87
CA PRO A 595 -18.00 14.73 -6.22
C PRO A 595 -18.41 14.80 -7.69
N ALA A 596 -17.49 14.46 -8.60
CA ALA A 596 -17.78 14.41 -10.04
C ALA A 596 -18.80 13.30 -10.37
N THR A 597 -18.61 12.11 -9.80
CA THR A 597 -19.53 10.96 -9.92
C THR A 597 -20.90 11.29 -9.33
N ALA A 598 -20.95 11.92 -8.15
CA ALA A 598 -22.20 12.35 -7.52
C ALA A 598 -23.00 13.28 -8.44
N LYS A 599 -22.36 14.32 -8.99
CA LYS A 599 -23.01 15.25 -9.94
C LYS A 599 -23.50 14.54 -11.21
N TYR A 600 -22.70 13.62 -11.75
CA TYR A 600 -23.09 12.83 -12.92
C TYR A 600 -24.32 11.96 -12.62
N VAL A 601 -24.30 11.23 -11.51
CA VAL A 601 -25.37 10.32 -11.10
C VAL A 601 -26.64 11.08 -10.79
N ALA A 602 -26.56 12.18 -10.02
CA ALA A 602 -27.69 13.04 -9.72
C ALA A 602 -28.41 13.50 -11.00
N LYS A 603 -27.65 13.96 -12.00
CA LYS A 603 -28.19 14.30 -13.32
C LYS A 603 -28.82 13.08 -14.01
N ARG A 604 -28.17 11.92 -13.96
CA ARG A 604 -28.64 10.69 -14.63
C ARG A 604 -29.95 10.16 -14.06
N ILE A 605 -30.17 10.29 -12.75
CA ILE A 605 -31.40 9.86 -12.07
C ILE A 605 -32.46 10.97 -11.99
N GLY A 606 -32.20 12.16 -12.57
CA GLY A 606 -33.16 13.27 -12.58
C GLY A 606 -33.27 14.06 -11.28
N TRP A 607 -32.27 13.97 -10.38
CA TRP A 607 -32.25 14.73 -9.13
C TRP A 607 -31.76 16.17 -9.37
N ALA A 608 -32.68 17.04 -9.77
CA ALA A 608 -32.38 18.44 -10.12
C ALA A 608 -31.86 19.28 -8.95
N ASP A 609 -32.36 19.04 -7.74
CA ASP A 609 -32.05 19.83 -6.54
C ASP A 609 -30.85 19.31 -5.74
N TYR A 610 -30.04 18.42 -6.30
CA TYR A 610 -28.84 17.93 -5.63
C TYR A 610 -27.83 19.07 -5.38
N LYS A 611 -27.36 19.16 -4.13
CA LYS A 611 -26.35 20.13 -3.69
C LYS A 611 -25.08 19.39 -3.27
N PRO A 612 -23.88 19.80 -3.74
CA PRO A 612 -22.61 19.13 -3.41
C PRO A 612 -22.35 18.97 -1.91
N GLU A 613 -22.86 19.88 -1.09
CA GLU A 613 -22.70 19.90 0.36
C GLU A 613 -23.42 18.73 1.05
N LEU A 614 -24.40 18.09 0.39
CA LEU A 614 -25.17 16.96 0.93
C LEU A 614 -24.49 15.61 0.69
N ILE A 615 -23.32 15.57 0.04
CA ILE A 615 -22.71 14.31 -0.42
C ILE A 615 -22.37 13.33 0.72
N ASP A 616 -22.15 13.81 1.94
CA ASP A 616 -21.87 13.00 3.13
C ASP A 616 -23.10 12.73 4.01
N GLU A 617 -24.27 13.28 3.68
CA GLU A 617 -25.52 12.92 4.33
C GLU A 617 -25.90 11.47 3.99
N PRO A 618 -26.18 10.59 4.97
CA PRO A 618 -26.37 9.16 4.74
C PRO A 618 -27.37 8.81 3.62
N ASP A 619 -28.52 9.46 3.59
CA ASP A 619 -29.57 9.23 2.59
C ASP A 619 -29.12 9.63 1.18
N THR A 620 -28.52 10.81 1.05
CA THR A 620 -27.99 11.31 -0.23
C THR A 620 -26.84 10.43 -0.71
N ASN A 621 -25.91 10.09 0.17
CA ASN A 621 -24.74 9.30 -0.17
C ASN A 621 -25.11 7.88 -0.60
N ILE A 622 -26.01 7.20 0.14
CA ILE A 622 -26.47 5.85 -0.22
C ILE A 622 -27.26 5.88 -1.53
N THR A 623 -28.12 6.87 -1.74
CA THR A 623 -28.88 7.01 -3.00
C THR A 623 -27.94 7.18 -4.20
N LEU A 624 -26.96 8.08 -4.11
CA LEU A 624 -25.99 8.31 -5.19
C LEU A 624 -25.07 7.09 -5.40
N GLY A 625 -24.56 6.50 -4.32
CA GLY A 625 -23.65 5.36 -4.39
C GLY A 625 -24.32 4.10 -4.95
N THR A 626 -25.53 3.76 -4.50
CA THR A 626 -26.28 2.62 -5.04
C THR A 626 -26.71 2.84 -6.48
N SER A 627 -27.13 4.07 -6.83
CA SER A 627 -27.43 4.43 -8.22
C SER A 627 -26.19 4.27 -9.12
N TYR A 628 -25.03 4.72 -8.66
CA TYR A 628 -23.77 4.55 -9.40
C TYR A 628 -23.40 3.07 -9.54
N LEU A 629 -23.48 2.30 -8.45
CA LEU A 629 -23.23 0.86 -8.45
C LEU A 629 -24.13 0.15 -9.47
N ARG A 630 -25.41 0.54 -9.54
CA ARG A 630 -26.34 -0.02 -10.52
C ARG A 630 -25.93 0.30 -11.96
N LEU A 631 -25.55 1.54 -12.24
CA LEU A 631 -25.10 1.95 -13.58
C LEU A 631 -23.89 1.14 -14.04
N VAL A 632 -22.86 0.98 -13.19
CA VAL A 632 -21.67 0.20 -13.55
C VAL A 632 -21.95 -1.31 -13.59
N TYR A 633 -22.93 -1.79 -12.81
CA TYR A 633 -23.33 -3.19 -12.83
C TYR A 633 -23.98 -3.58 -14.17
N ASP A 634 -24.88 -2.74 -14.68
CA ASP A 634 -25.50 -2.95 -16.00
C ASP A 634 -24.52 -2.80 -17.15
N ASP A 635 -23.57 -1.86 -17.02
CA ASP A 635 -22.54 -1.59 -18.02
C ASP A 635 -21.54 -2.75 -18.19
N LEU A 636 -21.47 -3.67 -17.22
CA LEU A 636 -20.45 -4.71 -17.12
C LEU A 636 -21.06 -6.11 -17.00
N ASP A 637 -22.11 -6.35 -17.81
CA ASP A 637 -22.77 -7.65 -17.96
C ASP A 637 -23.27 -8.24 -16.64
N GLN A 638 -23.65 -7.37 -15.69
CA GLN A 638 -24.14 -7.77 -14.37
C GLN A 638 -23.15 -8.66 -13.59
N SER A 639 -21.86 -8.43 -13.80
CA SER A 639 -20.79 -9.06 -13.03
C SER A 639 -20.46 -8.24 -11.77
N ALA A 640 -20.70 -8.81 -10.58
CA ALA A 640 -20.35 -8.18 -9.31
C ALA A 640 -18.83 -7.92 -9.18
N VAL A 641 -18.00 -8.78 -9.77
CA VAL A 641 -16.54 -8.62 -9.82
C VAL A 641 -16.14 -7.40 -10.63
N LEU A 642 -16.64 -7.28 -11.86
CA LEU A 642 -16.32 -6.15 -12.74
C LEU A 642 -16.89 -4.84 -12.20
N ALA A 643 -18.13 -4.87 -11.70
CA ALA A 643 -18.77 -3.70 -11.13
C ALA A 643 -18.06 -3.20 -9.86
N SER A 644 -17.61 -4.10 -8.98
CA SER A 644 -16.81 -3.71 -7.80
C SER A 644 -15.45 -3.14 -8.21
N ALA A 645 -14.81 -3.70 -9.25
CA ALA A 645 -13.56 -3.15 -9.79
C ALA A 645 -13.78 -1.76 -10.43
N ALA A 646 -14.89 -1.58 -11.14
CA ALA A 646 -15.27 -0.33 -11.79
C ALA A 646 -15.66 0.75 -10.78
N TYR A 647 -16.34 0.39 -9.70
CA TYR A 647 -16.70 1.33 -8.63
C TYR A 647 -15.45 1.97 -8.02
N ASN A 648 -14.41 1.18 -7.75
CA ASN A 648 -13.17 1.67 -7.14
C ASN A 648 -12.18 2.30 -8.15
N ALA A 649 -12.00 1.72 -9.33
CA ALA A 649 -10.95 2.13 -10.28
C ALA A 649 -11.47 2.88 -11.52
N GLY A 650 -12.78 3.02 -11.66
CA GLY A 650 -13.46 3.53 -12.84
C GLY A 650 -13.77 2.42 -13.86
N PRO A 651 -14.91 2.52 -14.57
CA PRO A 651 -15.38 1.48 -15.49
C PRO A 651 -14.47 1.28 -16.70
N GLY A 652 -13.81 2.34 -17.18
CA GLY A 652 -12.81 2.24 -18.24
C GLY A 652 -11.66 1.29 -17.91
N ARG A 653 -11.17 1.28 -16.66
CA ARG A 653 -10.10 0.37 -16.23
C ARG A 653 -10.58 -1.07 -16.12
N ALA A 654 -11.76 -1.29 -15.55
CA ALA A 654 -12.35 -2.63 -15.46
C ALA A 654 -12.55 -3.25 -16.86
N ARG A 655 -13.05 -2.45 -17.83
CA ARG A 655 -13.16 -2.84 -19.24
C ARG A 655 -11.80 -3.14 -19.87
N GLN A 656 -10.80 -2.29 -19.65
CA GLN A 656 -9.45 -2.49 -20.15
C GLN A 656 -8.86 -3.82 -19.63
N TRP A 657 -8.92 -4.08 -18.33
CA TRP A 657 -8.39 -5.32 -17.73
C TRP A 657 -9.14 -6.57 -18.20
N ARG A 658 -10.44 -6.45 -18.50
CA ARG A 658 -11.24 -7.51 -19.13
C ARG A 658 -10.83 -7.76 -20.58
N SER A 659 -10.57 -6.69 -21.33
CA SER A 659 -10.23 -6.79 -22.76
C SER A 659 -8.91 -7.47 -23.06
N THR A 660 -8.00 -7.51 -22.08
CA THR A 660 -6.71 -8.19 -22.21
C THR A 660 -6.76 -9.68 -21.85
N LEU A 661 -7.93 -10.20 -21.47
CA LEU A 661 -8.12 -11.64 -21.32
C LEU A 661 -8.11 -12.31 -22.69
N THR A 662 -7.44 -13.46 -22.80
CA THR A 662 -7.41 -14.28 -24.03
C THR A 662 -8.39 -15.44 -23.98
N ARG A 663 -9.02 -15.67 -22.82
CA ARG A 663 -9.99 -16.75 -22.54
C ARG A 663 -10.91 -16.35 -21.39
N PRO A 664 -12.07 -17.01 -21.23
CA PRO A 664 -12.84 -16.92 -19.99
C PRO A 664 -12.01 -17.38 -18.78
N VAL A 665 -12.16 -16.68 -17.66
CA VAL A 665 -11.48 -16.98 -16.40
C VAL A 665 -12.47 -16.97 -15.23
N GLU A 666 -12.18 -17.74 -14.18
CA GLU A 666 -12.92 -17.64 -12.92
C GLU A 666 -12.85 -16.20 -12.38
N GLY A 667 -13.93 -15.71 -11.76
CA GLY A 667 -13.95 -14.38 -11.15
C GLY A 667 -12.85 -14.19 -10.09
N ALA A 668 -12.47 -15.25 -9.37
CA ALA A 668 -11.32 -15.25 -8.46
C ALA A 668 -9.98 -14.98 -9.17
N ILE A 669 -9.78 -15.54 -10.37
CA ILE A 669 -8.59 -15.29 -11.20
C ILE A 669 -8.61 -13.85 -11.69
N PHE A 670 -9.76 -13.33 -12.14
CA PHE A 670 -9.85 -11.94 -12.55
C PHE A 670 -9.50 -11.01 -11.39
N ALA A 671 -10.12 -11.22 -10.22
CA ALA A 671 -9.86 -10.43 -9.02
C ALA A 671 -8.37 -10.44 -8.63
N GLU A 672 -7.73 -11.61 -8.54
CA GLU A 672 -6.31 -11.73 -8.15
C GLU A 672 -5.34 -11.15 -9.19
N THR A 673 -5.78 -10.93 -10.42
CA THR A 673 -4.92 -10.47 -11.52
C THR A 673 -5.18 -9.02 -11.91
N ILE A 674 -6.04 -8.30 -11.17
CA ILE A 674 -6.18 -6.85 -11.27
C ILE A 674 -4.82 -6.18 -10.95
N PRO A 675 -4.28 -5.33 -11.84
CA PRO A 675 -2.99 -4.65 -11.67
C PRO A 675 -2.85 -3.83 -10.39
N PHE A 676 -3.91 -3.10 -10.04
CA PHE A 676 -3.87 -2.15 -8.94
C PHE A 676 -4.07 -2.90 -7.63
N ASN A 677 -3.06 -2.84 -6.76
CA ASN A 677 -3.10 -3.53 -5.46
C ASN A 677 -4.33 -3.15 -4.66
N GLU A 678 -4.63 -1.85 -4.58
CA GLU A 678 -5.81 -1.32 -3.90
C GLU A 678 -7.10 -1.93 -4.44
N THR A 679 -7.33 -1.85 -5.75
CA THR A 679 -8.55 -2.39 -6.38
C THR A 679 -8.66 -3.91 -6.29
N ARG A 680 -7.53 -4.62 -6.42
CA ARG A 680 -7.47 -6.08 -6.27
C ARG A 680 -7.93 -6.51 -4.88
N ASP A 681 -7.39 -5.86 -3.85
CA ASP A 681 -7.75 -6.18 -2.47
C ASP A 681 -9.17 -5.68 -2.13
N TYR A 682 -9.58 -4.55 -2.68
CA TYR A 682 -10.94 -4.02 -2.59
C TYR A 682 -11.97 -5.03 -3.10
N VAL A 683 -11.84 -5.53 -4.33
CA VAL A 683 -12.80 -6.47 -4.93
C VAL A 683 -12.91 -7.75 -4.09
N LYS A 684 -11.77 -8.31 -3.68
CA LYS A 684 -11.73 -9.50 -2.81
C LYS A 684 -12.46 -9.24 -1.49
N ARG A 685 -12.19 -8.10 -0.83
CA ARG A 685 -12.82 -7.75 0.45
C ARG A 685 -14.32 -7.47 0.30
N VAL A 686 -14.75 -6.71 -0.70
CA VAL A 686 -16.17 -6.40 -0.94
C VAL A 686 -16.98 -7.67 -1.14
N LEU A 687 -16.51 -8.60 -1.96
CA LEU A 687 -17.28 -9.81 -2.26
C LEU A 687 -17.22 -10.87 -1.16
N ALA A 688 -16.12 -10.94 -0.41
CA ALA A 688 -16.06 -11.71 0.84
C ALA A 688 -17.04 -11.15 1.87
N ASN A 689 -17.04 -9.83 2.10
CA ASN A 689 -17.98 -9.16 3.00
C ASN A 689 -19.42 -9.41 2.57
N ALA A 690 -19.73 -9.26 1.27
CA ALA A 690 -21.07 -9.48 0.73
C ALA A 690 -21.57 -10.91 0.98
N THR A 691 -20.69 -11.90 0.86
CA THR A 691 -21.03 -13.30 1.13
C THR A 691 -21.34 -13.51 2.61
N LEU A 692 -20.61 -12.87 3.52
CA LEU A 692 -20.84 -12.97 4.96
C LEU A 692 -22.06 -12.19 5.43
N TYR A 693 -22.34 -11.02 4.84
CA TYR A 693 -23.60 -10.31 5.05
C TYR A 693 -24.80 -11.14 4.60
N ALA A 694 -24.72 -11.78 3.43
CA ALA A 694 -25.80 -12.65 2.96
C ALA A 694 -26.01 -13.84 3.91
N ALA A 695 -24.93 -14.44 4.42
CA ALA A 695 -25.02 -15.53 5.39
C ALA A 695 -25.67 -15.06 6.71
N LEU A 696 -25.34 -13.84 7.15
CA LEU A 696 -25.88 -13.23 8.37
C LEU A 696 -27.36 -12.85 8.23
N PHE A 697 -27.75 -12.26 7.10
CA PHE A 697 -29.12 -11.78 6.89
C PHE A 697 -30.10 -12.90 6.61
N GLU A 698 -29.68 -13.91 5.86
CA GLU A 698 -30.57 -14.98 5.41
C GLU A 698 -30.53 -16.22 6.31
N GLY A 699 -29.54 -16.32 7.20
CA GLY A 699 -29.39 -17.46 8.11
C GLY A 699 -29.15 -18.80 7.40
N ARG A 700 -28.68 -18.77 6.14
CA ARG A 700 -28.43 -19.96 5.31
C ARG A 700 -27.03 -19.95 4.70
N PRO A 701 -26.48 -21.14 4.36
CA PRO A 701 -25.22 -21.25 3.62
C PRO A 701 -25.17 -20.38 2.36
N GLN A 702 -24.04 -19.71 2.17
CA GLN A 702 -23.76 -18.89 0.99
C GLN A 702 -22.63 -19.47 0.15
N SER A 703 -22.46 -18.94 -1.07
CA SER A 703 -21.32 -19.24 -1.93
C SER A 703 -20.64 -17.99 -2.47
N LEU A 704 -19.36 -17.83 -2.14
CA LEU A 704 -18.48 -16.82 -2.72
C LEU A 704 -18.16 -17.15 -4.18
N ARG A 705 -17.91 -18.41 -4.54
CA ARG A 705 -17.63 -18.80 -5.94
C ARG A 705 -18.82 -18.50 -6.87
N SER A 706 -20.04 -18.76 -6.42
CA SER A 706 -21.25 -18.41 -7.18
C SER A 706 -21.32 -16.91 -7.45
N ARG A 707 -21.06 -16.08 -6.42
CA ARG A 707 -21.01 -14.61 -6.53
C ARG A 707 -19.90 -14.11 -7.46
N LEU A 708 -18.75 -14.79 -7.49
CA LEU A 708 -17.62 -14.44 -8.35
C LEU A 708 -17.87 -14.77 -9.82
N GLY A 709 -18.56 -15.88 -10.10
CA GLY A 709 -18.89 -16.32 -11.46
C GLY A 709 -17.66 -16.49 -12.37
N SER A 710 -17.88 -16.23 -13.66
CA SER A 710 -16.85 -16.29 -14.71
C SER A 710 -16.81 -14.97 -15.47
N ILE A 711 -15.63 -14.55 -15.88
CA ILE A 711 -15.40 -13.33 -16.66
C ILE A 711 -14.92 -13.72 -18.05
N ALA A 712 -15.71 -13.40 -19.06
CA ALA A 712 -15.34 -13.59 -20.45
C ALA A 712 -14.56 -12.37 -21.00
N PRO A 713 -13.63 -12.57 -21.95
CA PRO A 713 -13.04 -11.49 -22.73
C PRO A 713 -14.12 -10.69 -23.46
N SER A 714 -13.93 -9.39 -23.55
CA SER A 714 -14.78 -8.50 -24.32
C SER A 714 -13.99 -7.27 -24.74
N ALA A 715 -14.26 -6.74 -25.93
CA ALA A 715 -13.55 -5.59 -26.46
C ALA A 715 -13.63 -4.39 -25.49
N ALA A 716 -12.56 -3.61 -25.42
CA ALA A 716 -12.54 -2.37 -24.65
C ALA A 716 -13.39 -1.31 -25.37
N ALA A 717 -14.71 -1.37 -25.21
CA ALA A 717 -15.61 -0.32 -25.66
C ALA A 717 -15.48 0.90 -24.74
N THR A 718 -15.58 2.10 -25.31
CA THR A 718 -15.67 3.34 -24.53
C THR A 718 -16.92 3.32 -23.66
N THR A 719 -16.84 3.94 -22.49
CA THR A 719 -17.96 4.14 -21.56
C THR A 719 -18.03 5.61 -21.21
N ASP A 720 -19.24 6.16 -21.14
CA ASP A 720 -19.48 7.54 -20.73
C ASP A 720 -19.64 7.67 -19.21
N LEU A 721 -19.55 6.55 -18.48
CA LEU A 721 -19.59 6.53 -17.03
C LEU A 721 -18.28 7.08 -16.44
N PRO A 722 -18.35 7.96 -15.43
CA PRO A 722 -17.20 8.65 -14.84
C PRO A 722 -16.26 7.76 -14.03
#